data_AF-A0A803MUG5-F1
#
_entry.id   AF-A0A803MUG5-F1
#
_cell.length_a   1.000
_cell.length_b   1.000
_cell.length_c   1.000
_cell.angle_alpha   90.00
_cell.angle_beta   90.00
_cell.angle_gamma   90.00
#
_symmetry.space_group_name_H-M   'P 1'
#
loop_
_entity.id
_entity.type
_entity.pdbx_description
1 polymer ?
#
loop_
_entity_poly.entity_id
_entity_poly.type
_entity_poly.pdbx_seq_one_letter_code
_entity_poly.pdbx_strand_id
1 'polypeptide(L)'
;MLSKITAGPYNGGSRVVLRFYLLSFDGKFVNVPQFVCSQNEVSFDRKLGVIVDVSHGMKVMISETINYLALYSASGGKVWVFGVKLIGDGRSLRLTVVRGKGENSNAEEREVSVKAEGRNSTVPNGDFTDHSAPASTDPLAATSGVLDKSLLQATCCIFCNVDEDKTECSVPSSLTFFSSWYVSLMASFKELRGMLCISHVEDNDISSHELEFMVGRLENPFDVLNFVNSLKDEGNIFYKQNQMGSAIAKYSLALKILSFAFVCSGGDKLMFSGITVSLNLNLGACFIKMKDYDRVGQFCSVVLCFDTTNVKAYFRRAIAALELNKHTLAFMDLAQVLKLDPKNCWSPDFVDEALAVTQENEKFRDYVHCRKEDKVTDVSHIQASILCAKETGIEMKVRSGGHDYEGLSYVSIVPFFVVDMFNFRSVDVNIEDETAWVDAGALLGEVYYNIANKSDTHAYPAGVCPTVGAGGHITGGGYGNLMRKYGLTSDNLVDAKVVDVNGRILDRTTMGEDLFWAIRGGGGSSYCVILSYKIKLVKVPKKVTVFRVSRTLDQNLTDIVDQYQHVAPNLDCDAFIRLTLGVTNSTKTGLLTNQATFRCLFLGDTQSLLSLVQENFPLLGLEKSDCLEMSWIGSVLFYYDFAMGTPLSTLLDRHPSSLTSLKRKSDYLKKPIPRYGLEGLWKLMVELQTPQLTFNPYGGQMAEIPADATPFPHRAGNMFKLQYATNWNEEDNDRSKYYIDLTRKLHTYMTPFVSKNPREAFLNYRDIDLGINHQGTRSYIEGKKYGVKYFKDNFDRLVKIKTMVDPDNFFRNEQSIPTLPR
;
A
#
# COMPACT_ATOMS: atom_id res chain seq x y z
N MET A 1 56.80 13.31 -36.51
CA MET A 1 57.00 14.51 -35.66
C MET A 1 55.65 14.98 -35.14
N LEU A 2 55.65 15.46 -33.88
CA LEU A 2 54.51 15.68 -32.99
C LEU A 2 53.46 16.72 -33.45
N SER A 3 52.18 16.45 -33.23
CA SER A 3 51.15 17.50 -33.06
C SER A 3 50.81 17.65 -31.58
N LYS A 4 51.26 18.76 -30.99
CA LYS A 4 51.11 19.17 -29.58
C LYS A 4 49.68 19.64 -29.29
N ILE A 5 49.07 19.14 -28.22
CA ILE A 5 48.12 19.93 -27.42
C ILE A 5 48.86 20.28 -26.13
N THR A 6 49.19 21.56 -25.96
CA THR A 6 49.90 22.05 -24.77
C THR A 6 48.95 22.96 -24.02
N ALA A 7 48.50 22.57 -22.83
CA ALA A 7 47.88 23.50 -21.89
C ALA A 7 49.01 24.08 -21.03
N GLY A 8 49.22 25.40 -21.09
CA GLY A 8 50.22 26.11 -20.28
C GLY A 8 49.80 26.21 -18.81
N PRO A 9 50.75 26.40 -17.88
CA PRO A 9 50.46 26.42 -16.45
C PRO A 9 49.61 27.64 -16.09
N TYR A 10 48.55 27.42 -15.32
CA TYR A 10 47.85 28.46 -14.57
C TYR A 10 48.70 28.74 -13.31
N ASN A 11 49.19 29.97 -13.16
CA ASN A 11 49.97 30.37 -11.98
C ASN A 11 49.06 30.42 -10.75
N GLY A 12 49.05 29.34 -9.98
CA GLY A 12 48.35 29.23 -8.71
C GLY A 12 48.35 27.77 -8.27
N GLY A 13 49.27 27.42 -7.38
CA GLY A 13 49.56 26.05 -6.99
C GLY A 13 48.34 25.29 -6.45
N SER A 14 48.02 24.18 -7.10
CA SER A 14 47.44 22.97 -6.51
C SER A 14 47.39 21.88 -7.59
N ARG A 15 47.73 20.65 -7.22
CA ARG A 15 47.81 19.49 -8.12
C ARG A 15 46.53 19.33 -8.94
N VAL A 16 46.66 19.25 -10.26
CA VAL A 16 45.55 18.92 -11.17
C VAL A 16 45.56 17.41 -11.38
N VAL A 17 44.55 16.72 -10.85
CA VAL A 17 44.28 15.31 -11.17
C VAL A 17 43.37 15.28 -12.38
N LEU A 18 43.86 14.77 -13.51
CA LEU A 18 43.08 14.55 -14.73
C LEU A 18 42.76 13.06 -14.86
N ARG A 19 41.47 12.72 -14.94
CA ARG A 19 40.99 11.36 -15.28
C ARG A 19 40.57 11.32 -16.73
N PHE A 20 40.94 10.24 -17.43
CA PHE A 20 40.60 9.99 -18.82
C PHE A 20 39.57 8.86 -18.89
N TYR A 21 38.63 8.98 -19.80
CA TYR A 21 37.68 7.92 -20.13
C TYR A 21 37.76 7.69 -21.64
N LEU A 22 38.04 6.46 -22.05
CA LEU A 22 38.11 6.04 -23.45
C LEU A 22 36.97 5.06 -23.71
N LEU A 23 36.17 5.34 -24.74
CA LEU A 23 35.05 4.52 -25.15
C LEU A 23 35.34 3.97 -26.56
N SER A 24 35.39 2.65 -26.72
CA SER A 24 35.53 2.02 -28.04
C SER A 24 34.18 1.87 -28.75
N PHE A 25 34.25 1.63 -30.06
CA PHE A 25 33.10 1.69 -30.99
C PHE A 25 32.03 0.60 -30.74
N ASP A 26 32.37 -0.46 -30.02
CA ASP A 26 31.51 -1.58 -29.64
C ASP A 26 30.85 -1.39 -28.26
N GLY A 27 30.97 -0.20 -27.67
CA GLY A 27 30.30 0.14 -26.40
C GLY A 27 30.93 -0.49 -25.17
N LYS A 28 32.14 -1.05 -25.28
CA LYS A 28 32.90 -1.57 -24.14
C LYS A 28 33.85 -0.51 -23.59
N PHE A 29 33.93 -0.40 -22.27
CA PHE A 29 34.96 0.38 -21.60
C PHE A 29 36.25 -0.42 -21.60
N VAL A 30 37.32 0.11 -22.21
CA VAL A 30 38.65 -0.48 -22.07
C VAL A 30 39.17 -0.12 -20.68
N ASN A 31 39.24 -1.11 -19.80
CA ASN A 31 39.70 -0.93 -18.43
C ASN A 31 41.23 -0.80 -18.44
N VAL A 32 41.77 0.40 -18.22
CA VAL A 32 43.20 0.64 -18.03
C VAL A 32 43.40 1.38 -16.70
N PRO A 33 44.38 1.00 -15.87
CA PRO A 33 44.48 1.43 -14.48
C PRO A 33 44.77 2.93 -14.29
N GLN A 34 44.38 3.43 -13.11
CA GLN A 34 44.71 4.77 -12.63
C GLN A 34 46.24 4.97 -12.58
N PHE A 35 46.74 6.05 -13.21
CA PHE A 35 48.11 6.50 -13.04
C PHE A 35 48.23 7.44 -11.83
N VAL A 36 49.27 7.23 -11.02
CA VAL A 36 49.80 8.21 -10.06
C VAL A 36 51.26 8.44 -10.41
N CYS A 37 51.66 9.67 -10.69
CA CYS A 37 53.06 10.01 -10.94
C CYS A 37 53.55 10.98 -9.85
N SER A 38 54.63 10.60 -9.17
CA SER A 38 55.46 11.45 -8.32
C SER A 38 56.84 11.64 -8.96
N GLN A 39 57.47 12.79 -8.70
CA GLN A 39 58.76 13.18 -9.28
C GLN A 39 59.90 12.21 -8.89
N ASN A 40 60.44 11.58 -9.93
CA ASN A 40 61.83 11.16 -10.19
C ASN A 40 61.89 9.72 -10.70
N GLU A 41 62.46 9.60 -11.91
CA GLU A 41 62.82 8.39 -12.66
C GLU A 41 61.69 7.69 -13.44
N VAL A 42 61.72 7.95 -14.76
CA VAL A 42 60.97 7.29 -15.83
C VAL A 42 61.14 5.79 -15.77
N SER A 43 60.04 5.05 -15.81
CA SER A 43 60.08 3.64 -16.21
C SER A 43 59.03 3.35 -17.28
N PHE A 44 59.43 2.54 -18.26
CA PHE A 44 58.60 2.09 -19.37
C PHE A 44 57.87 0.80 -18.97
N ASP A 45 56.53 0.83 -18.97
CA ASP A 45 55.73 -0.38 -18.76
C ASP A 45 55.51 -1.10 -20.08
N ARG A 46 56.16 -2.26 -20.25
CA ARG A 46 56.07 -3.08 -21.47
C ARG A 46 54.71 -3.77 -21.68
N LYS A 47 53.83 -3.83 -20.67
CA LYS A 47 52.48 -4.40 -20.81
C LYS A 47 51.48 -3.38 -21.34
N LEU A 48 51.69 -2.09 -21.08
CA LEU A 48 50.80 -1.01 -21.53
C LEU A 48 51.38 -0.14 -22.66
N GLY A 49 52.68 -0.26 -22.95
CA GLY A 49 53.31 0.43 -24.07
C GLY A 49 53.43 1.95 -23.90
N VAL A 50 53.59 2.47 -22.67
CA VAL A 50 53.63 3.92 -22.41
C VAL A 50 54.92 4.33 -21.71
N ILE A 51 55.49 5.48 -22.13
CA ILE A 51 56.65 6.17 -21.50
C ILE A 51 56.15 7.45 -20.83
N VAL A 52 56.60 7.76 -19.61
CA VAL A 52 56.32 9.04 -18.93
C VAL A 52 57.58 9.59 -18.24
N ASP A 53 58.00 10.83 -18.57
CA ASP A 53 58.92 11.65 -17.75
C ASP A 53 58.36 13.03 -17.40
N VAL A 54 58.66 13.39 -16.16
CA VAL A 54 58.34 14.52 -15.30
C VAL A 54 59.29 15.69 -15.55
N SER A 55 58.79 16.78 -16.14
CA SER A 55 59.26 18.10 -15.70
C SER A 55 58.32 19.26 -16.06
N HIS A 56 57.77 19.39 -17.28
CA HIS A 56 57.04 20.63 -17.63
C HIS A 56 55.87 20.51 -18.63
N GLY A 57 55.00 19.50 -18.49
CA GLY A 57 53.70 19.48 -19.21
C GLY A 57 53.22 18.08 -19.57
N MET A 58 51.97 17.76 -19.24
CA MET A 58 51.35 16.49 -19.59
C MET A 58 51.23 16.33 -21.11
N LYS A 59 51.72 15.21 -21.65
CA LYS A 59 51.48 14.78 -23.04
C LYS A 59 50.61 13.54 -23.03
N VAL A 60 49.49 13.58 -23.75
CA VAL A 60 48.60 12.45 -23.97
C VAL A 60 48.62 12.15 -25.47
N MET A 61 49.03 10.94 -25.84
CA MET A 61 48.90 10.47 -27.23
C MET A 61 47.79 9.43 -27.29
N ILE A 62 46.90 9.60 -28.26
CA ILE A 62 45.73 8.76 -28.48
C ILE A 62 46.00 7.92 -29.73
N SER A 63 45.99 6.60 -29.61
CA SER A 63 46.29 5.68 -30.72
C SER A 63 45.06 5.14 -31.45
N GLU A 64 43.84 5.43 -30.99
CA GLU A 64 42.59 4.87 -31.52
C GLU A 64 41.45 5.92 -31.63
N THR A 65 40.38 5.58 -32.36
CA THR A 65 39.25 6.46 -32.64
C THR A 65 38.33 6.59 -31.43
N ILE A 66 38.18 7.80 -30.86
CA ILE A 66 37.32 8.08 -29.70
C ILE A 66 36.33 9.17 -30.07
N ASN A 67 35.04 9.02 -29.72
CA ASN A 67 34.00 10.01 -30.04
C ASN A 67 33.98 11.22 -29.08
N TYR A 68 34.30 11.02 -27.80
CA TYR A 68 34.32 12.10 -26.80
C TYR A 68 35.44 11.86 -25.78
N LEU A 69 36.13 12.92 -25.41
CA LEU A 69 37.14 12.95 -24.37
C LEU A 69 36.66 13.88 -23.27
N ALA A 70 36.41 13.37 -22.07
CA ALA A 70 36.05 14.19 -20.92
C ALA A 70 37.25 14.33 -19.97
N LEU A 71 37.59 15.58 -19.63
CA LEU A 71 38.61 15.93 -18.65
C LEU A 71 37.95 16.59 -17.45
N TYR A 72 38.11 16.00 -16.28
CA TYR A 72 37.62 16.57 -15.04
C TYR A 72 38.77 17.17 -14.23
N SER A 73 38.57 18.39 -13.72
CA SER A 73 39.52 19.04 -12.81
C SER A 73 38.99 19.00 -11.37
N ALA A 74 39.59 18.16 -10.55
CA ALA A 74 39.19 17.97 -9.16
C ALA A 74 39.36 19.23 -8.29
N SER A 75 40.34 20.11 -8.57
CA SER A 75 40.57 21.31 -7.73
C SER A 75 39.61 22.46 -7.98
N GLY A 76 38.82 22.41 -9.06
CA GLY A 76 37.93 23.51 -9.47
C GLY A 76 36.47 23.10 -9.69
N GLY A 77 36.12 21.83 -9.47
CA GLY A 77 34.76 21.30 -9.64
C GLY A 77 34.20 21.40 -11.06
N LYS A 78 35.05 21.55 -12.08
CA LYS A 78 34.64 21.77 -13.48
C LYS A 78 34.96 20.55 -14.34
N VAL A 79 33.95 20.10 -15.08
CA VAL A 79 34.06 19.06 -16.11
C VAL A 79 34.19 19.74 -17.47
N TRP A 80 35.16 19.31 -18.27
CA TRP A 80 35.39 19.75 -19.63
C TRP A 80 35.16 18.57 -20.56
N VAL A 81 34.21 18.68 -21.48
CA VAL A 81 33.88 17.59 -22.41
C VAL A 81 34.25 18.04 -23.81
N PHE A 82 35.14 17.28 -24.46
CA PHE A 82 35.60 17.52 -25.82
C PHE A 82 34.96 16.47 -26.73
N GLY A 83 34.30 16.88 -27.81
CA GLY A 83 33.90 15.96 -28.89
C GLY A 83 35.07 15.77 -29.84
N VAL A 84 35.60 14.57 -29.99
CA VAL A 84 36.69 14.29 -30.91
C VAL A 84 36.12 13.45 -32.04
N LYS A 85 36.17 13.94 -33.28
CA LYS A 85 35.65 13.20 -34.43
C LYS A 85 36.75 13.01 -35.45
N LEU A 86 37.17 11.76 -35.62
CA LEU A 86 38.04 11.38 -36.73
C LEU A 86 37.24 11.43 -38.03
N ILE A 87 37.60 12.34 -38.93
CA ILE A 87 37.05 12.39 -40.28
C ILE A 87 38.21 12.33 -41.26
N GLY A 88 38.31 11.21 -41.97
CA GLY A 88 39.29 11.00 -43.02
C GLY A 88 39.69 9.53 -43.15
N ASP A 89 39.94 9.11 -44.38
CA ASP A 89 40.34 7.80 -44.94
C ASP A 89 41.63 7.16 -44.37
N GLY A 90 41.90 7.35 -43.08
CA GLY A 90 43.01 6.73 -42.36
C GLY A 90 44.35 7.44 -42.51
N ARG A 91 44.41 8.60 -43.19
CA ARG A 91 45.68 9.32 -43.41
C ARG A 91 45.72 10.79 -43.00
N SER A 92 44.64 11.39 -42.49
CA SER A 92 44.70 12.69 -41.80
C SER A 92 43.67 12.84 -40.68
N LEU A 93 44.11 13.30 -39.50
CA LEU A 93 43.31 13.60 -38.31
C LEU A 93 42.81 15.05 -38.33
N ARG A 94 41.50 15.27 -38.14
CA ARG A 94 40.91 16.57 -37.74
C ARG A 94 40.41 16.49 -36.29
N LEU A 95 40.67 17.53 -35.50
CA LEU A 95 40.16 17.68 -34.13
C LEU A 95 39.26 18.91 -34.05
N THR A 96 38.09 18.75 -33.45
CA THR A 96 37.17 19.84 -33.10
C THR A 96 37.10 19.91 -31.59
N VAL A 97 37.10 21.10 -30.99
CA VAL A 97 37.04 21.30 -29.54
C VAL A 97 35.77 22.09 -29.25
N VAL A 98 34.85 21.51 -28.47
CA VAL A 98 33.62 22.17 -28.03
C VAL A 98 33.73 22.40 -26.53
N ARG A 99 33.44 23.61 -26.06
CA ARG A 99 33.55 23.99 -24.64
C ARG A 99 32.16 24.31 -24.10
N GLY A 100 31.60 23.47 -23.23
CA GLY A 100 30.36 23.78 -22.52
C GLY A 100 30.61 24.61 -21.27
N LYS A 101 30.00 25.80 -21.17
CA LYS A 101 29.75 26.51 -19.90
C LYS A 101 28.25 26.77 -19.78
N GLY A 102 27.74 26.63 -18.56
CA GLY A 102 26.31 26.70 -18.25
C GLY A 102 25.62 27.98 -18.72
N GLU A 103 24.32 27.80 -19.02
CA GLU A 103 23.25 28.77 -19.30
C GLU A 103 23.67 30.06 -20.06
N ASN A 104 23.29 30.10 -21.34
CA ASN A 104 23.35 31.25 -22.27
C ASN A 104 24.72 31.67 -22.85
N SER A 105 25.42 30.80 -23.59
CA SER A 105 26.35 31.26 -24.65
C SER A 105 26.62 30.21 -25.74
N ASN A 106 26.79 30.66 -26.99
CA ASN A 106 27.05 29.82 -28.17
C ASN A 106 28.46 29.19 -28.12
N ALA A 107 28.58 27.93 -28.54
CA ALA A 107 29.86 27.21 -28.63
C ALA A 107 30.72 27.69 -29.82
N GLU A 108 32.03 27.88 -29.61
CA GLU A 108 33.01 28.14 -30.69
C GLU A 108 33.77 26.85 -31.05
N GLU A 109 33.85 26.54 -32.35
CA GLU A 109 34.67 25.45 -32.92
C GLU A 109 36.03 25.97 -33.44
N ARG A 110 37.11 25.19 -33.26
CA ARG A 110 38.41 25.42 -33.93
C ARG A 110 39.00 24.11 -34.46
N GLU A 111 39.69 24.18 -35.61
CA GLU A 111 40.09 23.03 -36.46
C GLU A 111 41.62 22.88 -36.58
N VAL A 112 42.16 21.64 -36.54
CA VAL A 112 43.62 21.34 -36.71
C VAL A 112 43.82 20.00 -37.47
N SER A 113 44.81 19.89 -38.39
CA SER A 113 45.01 18.75 -39.34
C SER A 113 46.39 18.03 -39.24
N VAL A 114 46.50 16.68 -39.31
CA VAL A 114 47.81 15.93 -39.25
C VAL A 114 47.82 14.55 -40.00
N LYS A 115 48.89 14.13 -40.73
CA LYS A 115 49.00 12.84 -41.52
C LYS A 115 49.90 11.71 -40.93
N ALA A 116 49.70 10.42 -41.31
CA ALA A 116 50.41 9.21 -40.78
C ALA A 116 51.06 8.25 -41.85
N GLU A 117 52.16 7.54 -41.49
CA GLU A 117 52.89 6.51 -42.29
C GLU A 117 53.13 5.20 -41.49
N GLY A 118 53.13 4.02 -42.16
CA GLY A 118 53.13 2.66 -41.56
C GLY A 118 54.40 1.80 -41.75
N ARG A 119 54.42 0.57 -41.17
CA ARG A 119 55.44 -0.48 -41.48
C ARG A 119 55.05 -1.93 -41.07
N ASN A 120 55.56 -2.87 -41.88
CA ASN A 120 55.32 -4.32 -42.05
C ASN A 120 55.86 -5.29 -40.97
N SER A 121 55.27 -6.50 -40.89
CA SER A 121 56.00 -7.80 -40.85
C SER A 121 55.10 -9.03 -41.15
N THR A 122 55.73 -10.10 -41.66
CA THR A 122 55.28 -11.27 -42.45
C THR A 122 55.02 -12.57 -41.63
N VAL A 123 53.90 -13.33 -41.80
CA VAL A 123 53.67 -14.64 -42.55
C VAL A 123 54.29 -15.92 -41.87
N PRO A 124 53.79 -17.21 -41.96
CA PRO A 124 52.75 -17.82 -42.84
C PRO A 124 51.71 -18.87 -42.27
N ASN A 125 50.56 -18.88 -42.97
CA ASN A 125 49.77 -19.97 -43.62
C ASN A 125 49.19 -21.20 -42.91
N GLY A 126 47.93 -21.45 -43.29
CA GLY A 126 47.20 -22.74 -43.27
C GLY A 126 45.81 -22.58 -43.90
N ASP A 127 45.67 -22.97 -45.17
CA ASP A 127 44.46 -22.96 -46.01
C ASP A 127 43.30 -23.82 -45.46
N PHE A 128 42.04 -23.44 -45.76
CA PHE A 128 41.11 -24.28 -46.55
C PHE A 128 39.87 -23.47 -47.01
N THR A 129 39.59 -23.63 -48.30
CA THR A 129 38.54 -23.08 -49.19
C THR A 129 37.11 -23.49 -48.80
N ASP A 130 36.15 -22.57 -48.74
CA ASP A 130 35.18 -22.15 -49.79
C ASP A 130 34.08 -23.19 -50.13
N HIS A 131 32.80 -22.81 -49.90
CA HIS A 131 31.66 -23.03 -50.81
C HIS A 131 30.34 -22.37 -50.32
N SER A 132 29.88 -21.38 -51.12
CA SER A 132 28.50 -21.07 -51.55
C SER A 132 27.39 -20.61 -50.57
N ALA A 133 26.98 -19.33 -50.79
CA ALA A 133 25.73 -18.63 -50.37
C ALA A 133 24.52 -19.01 -51.30
N PRO A 134 23.24 -18.49 -51.19
CA PRO A 134 22.79 -17.22 -50.59
C PRO A 134 21.40 -17.12 -49.88
N ALA A 135 21.29 -16.02 -49.11
CA ALA A 135 20.17 -15.15 -48.71
C ALA A 135 18.67 -15.50 -48.89
N SER A 136 17.90 -15.37 -47.79
CA SER A 136 16.71 -14.48 -47.62
C SER A 136 16.20 -14.59 -46.16
N THR A 137 16.56 -13.67 -45.25
CA THR A 137 15.88 -12.41 -44.85
C THR A 137 14.50 -12.58 -44.20
N ASP A 138 14.51 -12.84 -42.89
CA ASP A 138 13.44 -12.53 -41.93
C ASP A 138 13.79 -11.18 -41.24
N PRO A 139 12.89 -10.19 -41.17
CA PRO A 139 13.12 -8.98 -40.40
C PRO A 139 12.55 -9.12 -38.97
N LEU A 140 13.44 -9.38 -38.00
CA LEU A 140 13.24 -9.06 -36.59
C LEU A 140 14.37 -8.13 -36.16
N ALA A 141 14.12 -6.82 -36.23
CA ALA A 141 14.98 -5.82 -35.62
C ALA A 141 14.17 -4.59 -35.16
N ALA A 142 14.51 -4.18 -33.95
CA ALA A 142 14.49 -2.81 -33.41
C ALA A 142 13.15 -2.23 -32.94
N THR A 143 12.92 -2.34 -31.63
CA THR A 143 12.75 -1.16 -30.74
C THR A 143 13.21 -1.51 -29.33
N SER A 144 14.53 -1.44 -29.06
CA SER A 144 15.07 -1.40 -27.69
C SER A 144 15.18 0.07 -27.28
N GLY A 145 14.15 0.56 -26.59
CA GLY A 145 14.12 1.88 -26.00
C GLY A 145 14.99 1.95 -24.75
N VAL A 146 15.79 3.01 -24.68
CA VAL A 146 16.62 3.43 -23.55
C VAL A 146 15.74 3.65 -22.31
N LEU A 147 16.02 2.93 -21.21
CA LEU A 147 15.49 3.24 -19.89
C LEU A 147 16.21 4.48 -19.33
N ASP A 148 15.44 5.50 -19.01
CA ASP A 148 15.90 6.78 -18.47
C ASP A 148 16.40 6.62 -17.02
N LYS A 149 17.55 7.23 -16.68
CA LYS A 149 18.16 7.15 -15.34
C LYS A 149 17.28 7.78 -14.25
N SER A 150 16.31 8.61 -14.62
CA SER A 150 15.26 9.15 -13.73
C SER A 150 14.33 8.05 -13.17
N LEU A 151 14.11 6.97 -13.92
CA LEU A 151 13.19 5.88 -13.59
C LEU A 151 13.72 4.97 -12.47
N LEU A 152 15.04 4.78 -12.41
CA LEU A 152 15.69 3.96 -11.36
C LEU A 152 15.72 4.69 -10.01
N GLN A 153 15.94 6.01 -10.03
CA GLN A 153 16.03 6.83 -8.81
C GLN A 153 14.67 6.95 -8.09
N ALA A 154 13.56 6.97 -8.83
CA ALA A 154 12.20 7.05 -8.28
C ALA A 154 11.73 5.77 -7.55
N THR A 155 12.35 4.61 -7.84
CA THR A 155 11.98 3.33 -7.23
C THR A 155 12.48 3.22 -5.77
N CYS A 156 13.52 3.97 -5.40
CA CYS A 156 14.12 3.95 -4.05
C CYS A 156 13.31 4.70 -2.97
N CYS A 157 12.48 5.66 -3.37
CA CYS A 157 11.74 6.56 -2.49
C CYS A 157 10.71 5.82 -1.57
N ILE A 158 10.24 4.65 -1.98
CA ILE A 158 8.97 4.10 -1.47
C ILE A 158 9.12 3.29 -0.16
N PHE A 159 10.33 3.19 0.40
CA PHE A 159 10.68 2.12 1.35
C PHE A 159 11.07 2.54 2.78
N CYS A 160 10.54 3.60 3.39
CA CYS A 160 10.75 3.84 4.84
C CYS A 160 9.57 4.59 5.50
N ASN A 161 9.19 4.16 6.70
CA ASN A 161 8.16 4.78 7.56
C ASN A 161 8.61 4.63 9.02
N VAL A 162 9.21 5.67 9.63
CA VAL A 162 9.23 5.93 11.09
C VAL A 162 9.32 7.45 11.32
N ASP A 163 8.56 7.96 12.29
CA ASP A 163 8.52 9.38 12.70
C ASP A 163 9.62 9.71 13.73
N GLU A 164 10.33 10.84 13.55
CA GLU A 164 11.33 11.40 14.47
C GLU A 164 10.65 12.39 15.42
N ASP A 165 10.34 12.00 16.67
CA ASP A 165 10.30 12.94 17.82
C ASP A 165 9.98 12.24 19.17
N LYS A 166 10.83 11.31 19.66
CA LYS A 166 10.94 11.01 21.11
C LYS A 166 12.35 10.50 21.46
N THR A 167 13.11 11.31 22.20
CA THR A 167 14.43 10.98 22.76
C THR A 167 14.36 10.16 24.06
N GLU A 168 13.46 9.18 24.17
CA GLU A 168 13.47 8.17 25.23
C GLU A 168 13.09 6.80 24.66
N CYS A 169 13.99 5.84 24.79
CA CYS A 169 13.82 4.45 24.33
C CYS A 169 12.74 3.74 25.17
N SER A 170 11.50 3.79 24.69
CA SER A 170 10.48 2.79 25.00
C SER A 170 10.21 2.00 23.73
N VAL A 171 10.33 0.67 23.82
CA VAL A 171 10.11 -0.24 22.69
C VAL A 171 8.68 -0.03 22.16
N PRO A 172 8.47 0.30 20.88
CA PRO A 172 7.12 0.46 20.33
C PRO A 172 6.37 -0.87 20.41
N SER A 173 5.19 -0.87 21.03
CA SER A 173 4.25 -2.00 21.10
C SER A 173 3.57 -2.33 19.77
N SER A 174 3.97 -1.68 18.67
CA SER A 174 3.49 -1.96 17.30
C SER A 174 4.04 -3.26 16.69
N LEU A 175 4.84 -4.03 17.43
CA LEU A 175 5.42 -5.31 17.00
C LEU A 175 4.71 -6.53 17.62
N THR A 176 3.87 -6.38 18.64
CA THR A 176 2.97 -7.45 19.12
C THR A 176 1.71 -7.59 18.22
N PHE A 177 1.47 -6.62 17.33
CA PHE A 177 0.40 -6.65 16.32
C PHE A 177 0.49 -7.85 15.36
N PHE A 178 1.69 -8.38 15.12
CA PHE A 178 1.89 -9.48 14.17
C PHE A 178 1.51 -10.86 14.71
N SER A 179 1.65 -11.12 16.01
CA SER A 179 1.47 -12.47 16.56
C SER A 179 0.02 -12.83 16.90
N SER A 180 -0.82 -11.84 17.24
CA SER A 180 -2.22 -12.07 17.65
C SER A 180 -3.20 -12.14 16.48
N TRP A 181 -2.99 -11.31 15.46
CA TRP A 181 -3.90 -11.22 14.30
C TRP A 181 -3.79 -12.44 13.37
N TYR A 182 -2.58 -12.99 13.22
CA TYR A 182 -2.31 -14.20 12.43
C TYR A 182 -3.00 -15.46 13.02
N VAL A 183 -3.19 -15.48 14.34
CA VAL A 183 -3.89 -16.57 15.05
C VAL A 183 -5.42 -16.52 14.87
N SER A 184 -5.97 -15.37 14.45
CA SER A 184 -7.41 -15.14 14.31
C SER A 184 -7.95 -15.40 12.90
N LEU A 185 -7.11 -15.25 11.85
CA LEU A 185 -7.47 -15.54 10.46
C LEU A 185 -7.60 -17.06 10.16
N MET A 186 -7.09 -17.93 11.04
CA MET A 186 -7.19 -19.39 10.90
C MET A 186 -8.41 -19.91 11.67
N ALA A 187 -9.53 -19.98 10.98
CA ALA A 187 -10.82 -20.35 11.54
C ALA A 187 -11.02 -21.87 11.66
N SER A 188 -9.95 -22.64 11.84
CA SER A 188 -9.96 -23.89 12.61
C SER A 188 -8.51 -24.33 12.84
N PHE A 189 -8.22 -25.02 13.94
CA PHE A 189 -6.95 -25.75 14.08
C PHE A 189 -6.77 -26.79 12.94
N LYS A 190 -7.87 -27.12 12.22
CA LYS A 190 -7.92 -27.91 10.98
C LYS A 190 -7.30 -27.21 9.77
N GLU A 191 -7.33 -25.88 9.68
CA GLU A 191 -6.68 -25.08 8.61
C GLU A 191 -5.20 -24.82 8.95
N LEU A 192 -4.88 -24.63 10.23
CA LEU A 192 -3.51 -24.67 10.77
C LEU A 192 -2.81 -26.00 10.43
N ARG A 193 -3.59 -27.10 10.46
CA ARG A 193 -3.17 -28.50 10.21
C ARG A 193 -2.49 -28.71 8.86
N GLY A 194 -2.91 -27.97 7.82
CA GLY A 194 -2.41 -28.15 6.45
C GLY A 194 -1.20 -27.27 6.10
N MET A 195 -1.04 -26.11 6.75
CA MET A 195 -0.03 -25.12 6.38
C MET A 195 1.24 -25.15 7.25
N LEU A 196 1.14 -25.59 8.51
CA LEU A 196 2.26 -25.53 9.48
C LEU A 196 3.04 -26.83 9.64
N CYS A 197 2.50 -27.93 9.12
CA CYS A 197 3.04 -29.27 9.27
C CYS A 197 3.35 -29.84 7.90
N ILE A 198 4.29 -29.22 7.18
CA ILE A 198 4.94 -29.85 6.02
C ILE A 198 5.79 -31.01 6.59
N SER A 199 5.14 -32.13 6.94
CA SER A 199 5.83 -33.31 7.42
C SER A 199 6.40 -34.06 6.23
N HIS A 200 7.71 -34.31 6.23
CA HIS A 200 8.37 -35.21 5.28
C HIS A 200 8.22 -36.69 5.63
N VAL A 201 7.23 -37.02 6.47
CA VAL A 201 6.86 -38.39 6.79
C VAL A 201 5.69 -38.70 5.85
N GLU A 202 5.86 -39.65 4.94
CA GLU A 202 4.76 -40.09 4.09
C GLU A 202 3.69 -40.74 4.99
N ASP A 203 2.40 -40.67 4.62
CA ASP A 203 1.32 -41.26 5.44
C ASP A 203 1.48 -42.79 5.66
N ASN A 204 2.45 -43.42 4.97
CA ASN A 204 2.82 -44.83 5.09
C ASN A 204 3.88 -45.14 6.16
N ASP A 205 4.57 -44.14 6.72
CA ASP A 205 5.69 -44.35 7.65
C ASP A 205 5.26 -44.55 9.12
N ILE A 206 4.11 -43.97 9.52
CA ILE A 206 3.47 -44.13 10.84
C ILE A 206 1.96 -43.99 10.66
N SER A 207 1.16 -44.94 11.16
CA SER A 207 -0.29 -44.88 10.93
C SER A 207 -0.94 -43.73 11.69
N SER A 208 -1.88 -43.02 11.05
CA SER A 208 -2.65 -41.93 11.70
C SER A 208 -3.40 -42.42 12.95
N HIS A 209 -3.77 -43.70 12.99
CA HIS A 209 -4.43 -44.32 14.14
C HIS A 209 -3.48 -44.50 15.35
N GLU A 210 -2.21 -44.86 15.12
CA GLU A 210 -1.20 -44.94 16.19
C GLU A 210 -0.86 -43.57 16.77
N LEU A 211 -0.80 -42.53 15.93
CA LEU A 211 -0.58 -41.16 16.38
C LEU A 211 -1.76 -40.63 17.20
N GLU A 212 -3.00 -40.88 16.76
CA GLU A 212 -4.20 -40.55 17.54
C GLU A 212 -4.25 -41.32 18.87
N PHE A 213 -3.87 -42.60 18.86
CA PHE A 213 -3.77 -43.41 20.08
C PHE A 213 -2.68 -42.90 21.04
N MET A 214 -1.50 -42.53 20.53
CA MET A 214 -0.41 -41.95 21.33
C MET A 214 -0.80 -40.61 21.94
N VAL A 215 -1.39 -39.70 21.15
CA VAL A 215 -1.88 -38.40 21.64
C VAL A 215 -3.01 -38.59 22.63
N GLY A 216 -3.92 -39.56 22.40
CA GLY A 216 -5.00 -39.89 23.32
C GLY A 216 -4.56 -40.49 24.66
N ARG A 217 -3.31 -40.95 24.79
CA ARG A 217 -2.70 -41.39 26.05
C ARG A 217 -2.01 -40.28 26.84
N LEU A 218 -1.83 -39.10 26.26
CA LEU A 218 -1.26 -37.92 26.93
C LEU A 218 -2.40 -37.16 27.61
N GLU A 219 -2.29 -36.93 28.92
CA GLU A 219 -3.42 -36.49 29.75
C GLU A 219 -3.79 -35.02 29.54
N ASN A 220 -2.84 -34.17 29.11
CA ASN A 220 -3.05 -32.73 28.94
C ASN A 220 -2.10 -32.09 27.88
N PRO A 221 -2.33 -30.81 27.49
CA PRO A 221 -1.49 -30.10 26.52
C PRO A 221 -0.01 -29.93 26.92
N PHE A 222 0.31 -29.91 28.22
CA PHE A 222 1.70 -29.87 28.69
C PHE A 222 2.44 -31.18 28.41
N ASP A 223 1.78 -32.33 28.53
CA ASP A 223 2.38 -33.63 28.23
C ASP A 223 2.71 -33.77 26.74
N VAL A 224 1.82 -33.28 25.88
CA VAL A 224 2.06 -33.16 24.43
C VAL A 224 3.27 -32.27 24.17
N LEU A 225 3.34 -31.10 24.82
CA LEU A 225 4.45 -30.17 24.64
C LEU A 225 5.79 -30.74 25.14
N ASN A 226 5.79 -31.44 26.27
CA ASN A 226 6.98 -32.11 26.81
C ASN A 226 7.48 -33.21 25.86
N PHE A 227 6.57 -34.02 25.31
CA PHE A 227 6.92 -35.06 24.35
C PHE A 227 7.47 -34.48 23.03
N VAL A 228 6.83 -33.45 22.49
CA VAL A 228 7.30 -32.74 21.29
C VAL A 228 8.65 -32.05 21.55
N ASN A 229 8.89 -31.50 22.75
CA ASN A 229 10.20 -30.96 23.12
C ASN A 229 11.27 -32.05 23.20
N SER A 230 10.96 -33.24 23.74
CA SER A 230 11.90 -34.38 23.73
C SER A 230 12.29 -34.76 22.30
N LEU A 231 11.32 -34.83 21.37
CA LEU A 231 11.59 -35.09 19.95
C LEU A 231 12.43 -33.99 19.30
N LYS A 232 12.16 -32.72 19.63
CA LYS A 232 12.98 -31.58 19.20
C LYS A 232 14.41 -31.72 19.71
N ASP A 233 14.60 -32.13 20.96
CA ASP A 233 15.93 -32.27 21.57
C ASP A 233 16.70 -33.47 21.01
N GLU A 234 16.04 -34.59 20.74
CA GLU A 234 16.60 -35.71 19.97
C GLU A 234 17.00 -35.26 18.56
N GLY A 235 16.13 -34.52 17.88
CA GLY A 235 16.44 -33.92 16.58
C GLY A 235 17.67 -33.01 16.63
N ASN A 236 17.81 -32.21 17.71
CA ASN A 236 18.97 -31.35 17.94
C ASN A 236 20.26 -32.17 18.15
N ILE A 237 20.19 -33.32 18.82
CA ILE A 237 21.32 -34.24 18.98
C ILE A 237 21.74 -34.78 17.61
N PHE A 238 20.80 -35.28 16.82
CA PHE A 238 21.10 -35.77 15.46
C PHE A 238 21.64 -34.68 14.54
N TYR A 239 21.09 -33.46 14.62
CA TYR A 239 21.58 -32.31 13.86
C TYR A 239 23.03 -31.98 14.21
N LYS A 240 23.40 -32.02 15.50
CA LYS A 240 24.78 -31.82 15.98
C LYS A 240 25.72 -32.96 15.53
N GLN A 241 25.22 -34.19 15.47
CA GLN A 241 25.95 -35.35 14.95
C GLN A 241 26.01 -35.42 13.41
N ASN A 242 25.48 -34.40 12.72
CA ASN A 242 25.40 -34.32 11.26
C ASN A 242 24.55 -35.43 10.60
N GLN A 243 23.66 -36.08 11.35
CA GLN A 243 22.73 -37.09 10.86
C GLN A 243 21.41 -36.43 10.43
N MET A 244 21.42 -35.76 9.26
CA MET A 244 20.30 -34.92 8.80
C MET A 244 18.99 -35.69 8.61
N GLY A 245 19.03 -36.92 8.07
CA GLY A 245 17.83 -37.75 7.89
C GLY A 245 17.11 -38.03 9.21
N SER A 246 17.86 -38.44 10.24
CA SER A 246 17.32 -38.68 11.59
C SER A 246 16.81 -37.40 12.25
N ALA A 247 17.51 -36.27 12.06
CA ALA A 247 17.07 -34.98 12.58
C ALA A 247 15.75 -34.51 11.94
N ILE A 248 15.66 -34.59 10.61
CA ILE A 248 14.45 -34.25 9.84
C ILE A 248 13.29 -35.14 10.26
N ALA A 249 13.51 -36.45 10.42
CA ALA A 249 12.48 -37.39 10.86
C ALA A 249 11.92 -36.99 12.24
N LYS A 250 12.79 -36.64 13.20
CA LYS A 250 12.39 -36.23 14.56
C LYS A 250 11.64 -34.89 14.56
N TYR A 251 12.11 -33.88 13.83
CA TYR A 251 11.40 -32.60 13.72
C TYR A 251 10.07 -32.71 12.98
N SER A 252 10.02 -33.52 11.92
CA SER A 252 8.80 -33.76 11.14
C SER A 252 7.75 -34.53 11.95
N LEU A 253 8.18 -35.53 12.73
CA LEU A 253 7.32 -36.25 13.66
C LEU A 253 6.76 -35.32 14.75
N ALA A 254 7.60 -34.45 15.30
CA ALA A 254 7.19 -33.45 16.28
C ALA A 254 6.11 -32.50 15.71
N LEU A 255 6.28 -32.00 14.47
CA LEU A 255 5.25 -31.21 13.78
C LEU A 255 3.98 -32.03 13.52
N LYS A 256 4.10 -33.28 13.04
CA LYS A 256 2.94 -34.15 12.79
C LYS A 256 2.14 -34.38 14.08
N ILE A 257 2.79 -34.61 15.23
CA ILE A 257 2.11 -34.76 16.54
C ILE A 257 1.39 -33.47 16.93
N LEU A 258 2.01 -32.29 16.76
CA LEU A 258 1.36 -31.00 17.01
C LEU A 258 0.11 -30.81 16.13
N SER A 259 0.08 -31.39 14.93
CA SER A 259 -1.10 -31.37 14.05
C SER A 259 -2.30 -32.18 14.56
N PHE A 260 -2.10 -33.09 15.52
CA PHE A 260 -3.16 -33.89 16.16
C PHE A 260 -3.56 -33.39 17.57
N ALA A 261 -2.82 -32.42 18.13
CA ALA A 261 -3.11 -31.90 19.46
C ALA A 261 -4.36 -31.00 19.46
N PHE A 262 -5.25 -31.20 20.44
CA PHE A 262 -6.44 -30.37 20.62
C PHE A 262 -6.12 -29.20 21.58
N VAL A 263 -6.24 -27.97 21.09
CA VAL A 263 -5.85 -26.76 21.84
C VAL A 263 -7.10 -26.07 22.41
N CYS A 264 -7.22 -26.03 23.74
CA CYS A 264 -8.43 -25.59 24.46
C CYS A 264 -8.39 -24.13 24.95
N SER A 265 -7.21 -23.49 25.04
CA SER A 265 -7.07 -22.10 25.55
C SER A 265 -6.09 -21.23 24.76
N GLY A 266 -6.13 -19.91 24.99
CA GLY A 266 -5.21 -18.95 24.35
C GLY A 266 -3.76 -19.05 24.84
N GLY A 267 -3.54 -19.42 26.10
CA GLY A 267 -2.20 -19.68 26.65
C GLY A 267 -1.54 -20.89 25.99
N ASP A 268 -2.32 -21.94 25.71
CA ASP A 268 -1.84 -23.12 25.00
C ASP A 268 -1.40 -22.75 23.56
N LYS A 269 -2.12 -21.87 22.86
CA LYS A 269 -1.76 -21.46 21.49
C LYS A 269 -0.39 -20.79 21.40
N LEU A 270 -0.02 -19.94 22.36
CA LEU A 270 1.28 -19.26 22.40
C LEU A 270 2.42 -20.25 22.65
N MET A 271 2.21 -21.24 23.52
CA MET A 271 3.20 -22.29 23.77
C MET A 271 3.40 -23.19 22.54
N PHE A 272 2.31 -23.56 21.87
CA PHE A 272 2.34 -24.39 20.66
C PHE A 272 2.92 -23.64 19.45
N SER A 273 2.69 -22.33 19.31
CA SER A 273 3.28 -21.55 18.21
C SER A 273 4.80 -21.39 18.36
N GLY A 274 5.30 -21.15 19.58
CA GLY A 274 6.74 -21.02 19.83
C GLY A 274 7.55 -22.27 19.47
N ILE A 275 7.02 -23.46 19.80
CA ILE A 275 7.66 -24.73 19.43
C ILE A 275 7.56 -24.99 17.93
N THR A 276 6.45 -24.61 17.29
CA THR A 276 6.23 -24.76 15.84
C THR A 276 7.20 -23.90 15.02
N VAL A 277 7.41 -22.64 15.43
CA VAL A 277 8.42 -21.75 14.82
C VAL A 277 9.82 -22.36 14.95
N SER A 278 10.16 -22.87 16.14
CA SER A 278 11.46 -23.50 16.39
C SER A 278 11.69 -24.74 15.52
N LEU A 279 10.67 -25.60 15.35
CA LEU A 279 10.74 -26.80 14.53
C LEU A 279 10.92 -26.48 13.03
N ASN A 280 10.15 -25.52 12.51
CA ASN A 280 10.27 -25.09 11.11
C ASN A 280 11.63 -24.43 10.83
N LEU A 281 12.14 -23.62 11.78
CA LEU A 281 13.51 -23.10 11.70
C LEU A 281 14.54 -24.24 11.70
N ASN A 282 14.41 -25.24 12.58
CA ASN A 282 15.35 -26.35 12.62
C ASN A 282 15.32 -27.20 11.32
N LEU A 283 14.14 -27.44 10.75
CA LEU A 283 14.00 -28.07 9.42
C LEU A 283 14.68 -27.24 8.34
N GLY A 284 14.46 -25.91 8.31
CA GLY A 284 15.18 -25.02 7.40
C GLY A 284 16.70 -25.13 7.53
N ALA A 285 17.23 -25.30 8.75
CA ALA A 285 18.66 -25.52 8.97
C ALA A 285 19.15 -26.88 8.42
N CYS A 286 18.38 -27.95 8.59
CA CYS A 286 18.70 -29.26 8.00
C CYS A 286 18.73 -29.19 6.47
N PHE A 287 17.74 -28.55 5.85
CA PHE A 287 17.65 -28.47 4.40
C PHE A 287 18.69 -27.57 3.75
N ILE A 288 19.20 -26.55 4.46
CA ILE A 288 20.40 -25.82 4.04
C ILE A 288 21.60 -26.79 3.92
N LYS A 289 21.83 -27.65 4.93
CA LYS A 289 22.91 -28.65 4.88
C LYS A 289 22.73 -29.69 3.78
N MET A 290 21.48 -29.98 3.41
CA MET A 290 21.15 -30.88 2.30
C MET A 290 21.12 -30.20 0.93
N LYS A 291 21.30 -28.86 0.86
CA LYS A 291 21.20 -28.05 -0.35
C LYS A 291 19.84 -28.13 -1.07
N ASP A 292 18.77 -28.38 -0.32
CA ASP A 292 17.39 -28.33 -0.84
C ASP A 292 16.79 -26.95 -0.57
N TYR A 293 17.16 -25.99 -1.42
CA TYR A 293 16.88 -24.57 -1.19
C TYR A 293 15.41 -24.20 -1.40
N ASP A 294 14.66 -24.93 -2.23
CA ASP A 294 13.21 -24.72 -2.38
C ASP A 294 12.47 -24.98 -1.07
N ARG A 295 12.82 -26.06 -0.35
CA ARG A 295 12.24 -26.36 0.98
C ARG A 295 12.66 -25.36 2.03
N VAL A 296 13.91 -24.89 2.01
CA VAL A 296 14.37 -23.81 2.91
C VAL A 296 13.51 -22.56 2.71
N GLY A 297 13.24 -22.17 1.46
CA GLY A 297 12.37 -21.04 1.13
C GLY A 297 10.94 -21.21 1.66
N GLN A 298 10.39 -22.43 1.56
CA GLN A 298 9.06 -22.76 2.08
C GLN A 298 9.00 -22.67 3.61
N PHE A 299 9.87 -23.40 4.33
CA PHE A 299 9.88 -23.40 5.80
C PHE A 299 10.12 -22.02 6.40
N CYS A 300 11.02 -21.23 5.80
CA CYS A 300 11.29 -19.87 6.27
C CYS A 300 10.15 -18.91 5.95
N SER A 301 9.47 -19.06 4.80
CA SER A 301 8.27 -18.26 4.50
C SER A 301 7.13 -18.60 5.45
N VAL A 302 6.96 -19.88 5.81
CA VAL A 302 6.01 -20.29 6.84
C VAL A 302 6.36 -19.64 8.18
N VAL A 303 7.62 -19.60 8.60
CA VAL A 303 8.00 -18.90 9.85
C VAL A 303 7.67 -17.39 9.77
N LEU A 304 7.96 -16.74 8.64
CA LEU A 304 7.72 -15.31 8.45
C LEU A 304 6.24 -14.94 8.36
N CYS A 305 5.38 -15.89 8.00
CA CYS A 305 3.94 -15.75 8.15
C CYS A 305 3.53 -15.57 9.63
N PHE A 306 4.20 -16.24 10.58
CA PHE A 306 3.86 -16.13 12.02
C PHE A 306 4.66 -15.08 12.78
N ASP A 307 5.91 -14.88 12.41
CA ASP A 307 6.85 -13.98 13.06
C ASP A 307 7.63 -13.19 11.99
N THR A 308 7.09 -12.04 11.60
CA THR A 308 7.72 -11.11 10.64
C THR A 308 8.93 -10.37 11.21
N THR A 309 9.28 -10.63 12.47
CA THR A 309 10.50 -10.12 13.12
C THR A 309 11.60 -11.17 13.18
N ASN A 310 11.36 -12.38 12.64
CA ASN A 310 12.28 -13.50 12.73
C ASN A 310 13.49 -13.34 11.79
N VAL A 311 14.56 -12.75 12.33
CA VAL A 311 15.83 -12.54 11.62
C VAL A 311 16.37 -13.85 11.00
N LYS A 312 16.27 -14.97 11.71
CA LYS A 312 16.76 -16.27 11.23
C LYS A 312 16.00 -16.78 10.00
N ALA A 313 14.71 -16.50 9.91
CA ALA A 313 13.89 -16.91 8.78
C ALA A 313 14.20 -16.08 7.53
N TYR A 314 14.28 -14.75 7.64
CA TYR A 314 14.72 -13.89 6.53
C TYR A 314 16.11 -14.29 6.04
N PHE A 315 17.07 -14.45 6.96
CA PHE A 315 18.43 -14.84 6.62
C PHE A 315 18.51 -16.17 5.85
N ARG A 316 17.83 -17.21 6.33
CA ARG A 316 17.85 -18.53 5.70
C ARG A 316 17.11 -18.54 4.36
N ARG A 317 16.04 -17.75 4.22
CA ARG A 317 15.35 -17.57 2.95
C ARG A 317 16.20 -16.80 1.95
N ALA A 318 16.99 -15.82 2.40
CA ALA A 318 17.95 -15.13 1.55
C ALA A 318 19.01 -16.09 0.99
N ILE A 319 19.58 -16.98 1.81
CA ILE A 319 20.52 -18.02 1.36
C ILE A 319 19.89 -18.88 0.27
N ALA A 320 18.67 -19.38 0.51
CA ALA A 320 17.94 -20.15 -0.48
C ALA A 320 17.69 -19.37 -1.77
N ALA A 321 17.34 -18.09 -1.67
CA ALA A 321 17.08 -17.24 -2.80
C ALA A 321 18.34 -16.96 -3.65
N LEU A 322 19.52 -16.81 -3.03
CA LEU A 322 20.79 -16.67 -3.76
C LEU A 322 21.09 -17.91 -4.60
N GLU A 323 20.98 -19.09 -3.99
CA GLU A 323 21.25 -20.38 -4.64
C GLU A 323 20.24 -20.73 -5.74
N LEU A 324 19.00 -20.23 -5.62
CA LEU A 324 17.96 -20.36 -6.63
C LEU A 324 18.00 -19.26 -7.70
N ASN A 325 19.05 -18.42 -7.74
CA ASN A 325 19.19 -17.26 -8.64
C ASN A 325 18.06 -16.22 -8.52
N LYS A 326 17.39 -16.12 -7.36
CA LYS A 326 16.36 -15.14 -7.02
C LYS A 326 16.98 -13.93 -6.31
N HIS A 327 17.88 -13.24 -7.00
CA HIS A 327 18.75 -12.20 -6.40
C HIS A 327 17.96 -11.05 -5.75
N THR A 328 16.80 -10.67 -6.32
CA THR A 328 15.93 -9.64 -5.75
C THR A 328 15.33 -10.05 -4.41
N LEU A 329 14.84 -11.29 -4.28
CA LEU A 329 14.28 -11.80 -3.03
C LEU A 329 15.36 -11.92 -1.95
N ALA A 330 16.55 -12.41 -2.33
CA ALA A 330 17.70 -12.47 -1.44
C ALA A 330 18.05 -11.09 -0.89
N PHE A 331 18.12 -10.07 -1.76
CA PHE A 331 18.39 -8.71 -1.36
C PHE A 331 17.33 -8.15 -0.39
N MET A 332 16.04 -8.34 -0.69
CA MET A 332 14.95 -7.88 0.18
C MET A 332 15.02 -8.50 1.59
N ASP A 333 15.26 -9.81 1.65
CA ASP A 333 15.37 -10.54 2.90
C ASP A 333 16.61 -10.09 3.71
N LEU A 334 17.74 -9.82 3.05
CA LEU A 334 18.96 -9.31 3.69
C LEU A 334 18.80 -7.87 4.21
N ALA A 335 18.13 -7.00 3.46
CA ALA A 335 17.82 -5.63 3.90
C ALA A 335 16.92 -5.64 5.14
N GLN A 336 15.95 -6.55 5.19
CA GLN A 336 15.06 -6.71 6.34
C GLN A 336 15.80 -7.27 7.56
N VAL A 337 16.78 -8.16 7.38
CA VAL A 337 17.69 -8.62 8.46
C VAL A 337 18.44 -7.44 9.08
N LEU A 338 19.06 -6.59 8.25
CA LEU A 338 19.82 -5.41 8.70
C LEU A 338 18.94 -4.38 9.44
N LYS A 339 17.68 -4.27 9.04
CA LYS A 339 16.69 -3.39 9.68
C LYS A 339 16.28 -3.90 11.06
N LEU A 340 16.03 -5.21 11.19
CA LEU A 340 15.49 -5.81 12.41
C LEU A 340 16.54 -6.00 13.50
N ASP A 341 17.80 -6.30 13.11
CA ASP A 341 18.88 -6.50 14.08
C ASP A 341 20.19 -5.84 13.62
N PRO A 342 20.33 -4.52 13.83
CA PRO A 342 21.51 -3.77 13.39
C PRO A 342 22.79 -4.10 14.17
N LYS A 343 22.71 -4.84 15.29
CA LYS A 343 23.81 -5.05 16.24
C LYS A 343 24.22 -6.51 16.42
N ASN A 344 23.41 -7.49 16.05
CA ASN A 344 23.70 -8.92 16.22
C ASN A 344 24.18 -9.55 14.90
N CYS A 345 25.29 -9.03 14.40
CA CYS A 345 25.98 -9.47 13.20
C CYS A 345 26.71 -10.80 13.45
N TRP A 346 26.13 -11.91 12.99
CA TRP A 346 26.89 -13.15 12.80
C TRP A 346 27.86 -12.96 11.61
N SER A 347 29.16 -13.01 11.90
CA SER A 347 30.36 -12.91 11.04
C SER A 347 30.50 -11.67 10.13
N PRO A 348 31.58 -10.86 10.29
CA PRO A 348 31.93 -9.75 9.38
C PRO A 348 32.04 -10.16 7.90
N ASP A 349 32.51 -11.38 7.62
CA ASP A 349 32.62 -11.95 6.27
C ASP A 349 31.27 -11.97 5.51
N PHE A 350 30.16 -12.07 6.24
CA PHE A 350 28.81 -12.14 5.68
C PHE A 350 28.29 -10.78 5.19
N VAL A 351 28.66 -9.69 5.86
CA VAL A 351 28.34 -8.33 5.39
C VAL A 351 29.13 -8.06 4.13
N ASP A 352 30.38 -8.52 4.05
CA ASP A 352 31.21 -8.39 2.85
C ASP A 352 30.72 -9.26 1.69
N GLU A 353 30.15 -10.44 1.96
CA GLU A 353 29.57 -11.32 0.93
C GLU A 353 28.21 -10.78 0.42
N ALA A 354 27.36 -10.26 1.32
CA ALA A 354 26.14 -9.52 0.96
C ALA A 354 26.45 -8.20 0.24
N LEU A 355 27.52 -7.50 0.62
CA LEU A 355 28.04 -6.31 -0.07
C LEU A 355 28.66 -6.66 -1.42
N ALA A 356 29.33 -7.81 -1.56
CA ALA A 356 29.93 -8.25 -2.82
C ALA A 356 28.85 -8.60 -3.86
N VAL A 357 27.80 -9.35 -3.46
CA VAL A 357 26.64 -9.66 -4.33
C VAL A 357 25.88 -8.39 -4.73
N THR A 358 25.85 -7.36 -3.86
CA THR A 358 25.23 -6.06 -4.17
C THR A 358 26.15 -5.08 -4.91
N GLN A 359 27.48 -5.30 -4.94
CA GLN A 359 28.46 -4.45 -5.64
C GLN A 359 28.77 -4.89 -7.07
N GLU A 360 28.66 -6.18 -7.40
CA GLU A 360 28.90 -6.69 -8.76
C GLU A 360 27.75 -6.41 -9.75
N ASN A 361 26.56 -6.11 -9.24
CA ASN A 361 25.40 -5.80 -10.07
C ASN A 361 25.15 -4.28 -10.06
N GLU A 362 25.55 -3.59 -11.13
CA GLU A 362 25.50 -2.12 -11.28
C GLU A 362 24.13 -1.51 -10.92
N LYS A 363 23.04 -2.27 -10.98
CA LYS A 363 21.68 -1.84 -10.61
C LYS A 363 21.48 -1.55 -9.11
N PHE A 364 22.29 -2.09 -8.21
CA PHE A 364 22.02 -2.09 -6.76
C PHE A 364 23.07 -1.38 -5.90
N ARG A 365 24.10 -0.82 -6.54
CA ARG A 365 25.19 -0.12 -5.84
C ARG A 365 24.74 1.18 -5.13
N ASP A 366 23.69 1.82 -5.65
CA ASP A 366 23.13 3.06 -5.08
C ASP A 366 22.21 2.81 -3.87
N TYR A 367 21.74 1.58 -3.65
CA TYR A 367 20.87 1.22 -2.53
C TYR A 367 21.58 1.27 -1.16
N VAL A 368 22.87 0.92 -1.09
CA VAL A 368 23.64 0.88 0.17
C VAL A 368 23.99 2.28 0.70
N HIS A 369 23.83 3.31 -0.14
CA HIS A 369 24.04 4.71 0.23
C HIS A 369 22.74 5.50 0.50
N CYS A 370 21.56 4.87 0.45
CA CYS A 370 20.28 5.49 0.78
C CYS A 370 20.15 5.73 2.30
N ARG A 371 20.80 6.79 2.78
CA ARG A 371 20.68 7.31 4.16
C ARG A 371 19.64 8.44 4.29
N LYS A 372 18.70 8.61 3.35
CA LYS A 372 17.61 9.58 3.47
C LYS A 372 16.31 9.05 2.86
N GLU A 373 15.23 9.23 3.61
CA GLU A 373 13.85 8.89 3.28
C GLU A 373 13.32 9.83 2.17
N ASP A 374 13.18 9.36 0.94
CA ASP A 374 12.58 10.17 -0.12
C ASP A 374 11.11 9.79 -0.30
N LYS A 375 10.16 10.59 0.18
CA LYS A 375 8.72 10.28 0.08
C LYS A 375 8.19 10.46 -1.38
N VAL A 376 7.02 9.93 -1.76
CA VAL A 376 6.39 10.24 -3.07
C VAL A 376 6.02 11.72 -3.09
N THR A 377 6.77 12.54 -3.82
CA THR A 377 6.59 14.01 -3.89
C THR A 377 6.18 14.51 -5.26
N ASP A 378 6.32 13.68 -6.30
CA ASP A 378 6.06 14.05 -7.69
C ASP A 378 5.26 12.96 -8.42
N VAL A 379 4.45 13.37 -9.41
CA VAL A 379 3.59 12.46 -10.18
C VAL A 379 4.41 11.41 -10.93
N SER A 380 5.63 11.76 -11.36
CA SER A 380 6.56 10.83 -12.02
C SER A 380 6.91 9.63 -11.15
N HIS A 381 6.94 9.76 -9.82
CA HIS A 381 7.18 8.64 -8.91
C HIS A 381 6.03 7.62 -8.96
N ILE A 382 4.79 8.08 -9.12
CA ILE A 382 3.62 7.20 -9.26
C ILE A 382 3.64 6.49 -10.61
N GLN A 383 3.98 7.20 -11.70
CA GLN A 383 4.14 6.60 -13.03
C GLN A 383 5.22 5.50 -13.00
N ALA A 384 6.39 5.80 -12.43
CA ALA A 384 7.49 4.83 -12.29
C ALA A 384 7.07 3.62 -11.43
N SER A 385 6.34 3.84 -10.34
CA SER A 385 5.84 2.76 -9.47
C SER A 385 4.99 1.75 -10.25
N ILE A 386 4.06 2.25 -11.08
CA ILE A 386 3.17 1.41 -11.88
C ILE A 386 3.98 0.61 -12.92
N LEU A 387 4.87 1.27 -13.65
CA LEU A 387 5.67 0.65 -14.70
C LEU A 387 6.62 -0.42 -14.14
N CYS A 388 7.33 -0.12 -13.05
CA CYS A 388 8.22 -1.06 -12.38
C CYS A 388 7.46 -2.26 -11.77
N ALA A 389 6.30 -2.02 -11.16
CA ALA A 389 5.46 -3.08 -10.59
C ALA A 389 4.94 -4.02 -11.69
N LYS A 390 4.58 -3.47 -12.86
CA LYS A 390 4.15 -4.26 -14.01
C LYS A 390 5.26 -5.15 -14.54
N GLU A 391 6.48 -4.63 -14.64
CA GLU A 391 7.67 -5.37 -15.10
C GLU A 391 8.10 -6.48 -14.11
N THR A 392 7.97 -6.21 -12.80
CA THR A 392 8.44 -7.12 -11.74
C THR A 392 7.37 -8.08 -11.21
N GLY A 393 6.11 -7.86 -11.54
CA GLY A 393 4.99 -8.68 -11.08
C GLY A 393 4.62 -8.48 -9.60
N ILE A 394 5.09 -7.41 -8.94
CA ILE A 394 4.77 -7.10 -7.54
C ILE A 394 3.42 -6.36 -7.46
N GLU A 395 2.57 -6.73 -6.50
CA GLU A 395 1.29 -6.06 -6.32
C GLU A 395 1.44 -4.66 -5.71
N MET A 396 0.68 -3.70 -6.23
CA MET A 396 0.66 -2.33 -5.72
C MET A 396 -0.65 -2.06 -4.98
N LYS A 397 -0.55 -1.53 -3.76
CA LYS A 397 -1.68 -0.95 -3.02
C LYS A 397 -1.54 0.56 -2.94
N VAL A 398 -2.65 1.29 -2.95
CA VAL A 398 -2.66 2.75 -2.84
C VAL A 398 -3.28 3.14 -1.50
N ARG A 399 -2.58 3.96 -0.73
CA ARG A 399 -3.06 4.49 0.55
C ARG A 399 -3.21 6.00 0.49
N SER A 400 -4.36 6.48 0.99
CA SER A 400 -4.64 7.90 1.25
C SER A 400 -4.68 8.10 2.77
N GLY A 401 -5.86 8.29 3.37
CA GLY A 401 -6.00 8.42 4.83
C GLY A 401 -5.98 7.11 5.62
N GLY A 402 -5.85 5.94 4.98
CA GLY A 402 -5.73 4.65 5.68
C GLY A 402 -7.00 4.11 6.37
N HIS A 403 -8.19 4.64 6.06
CA HIS A 403 -9.48 4.23 6.68
C HIS A 403 -10.15 3.02 6.01
N ASP A 404 -9.43 2.21 5.25
CA ASP A 404 -10.00 0.98 4.67
C ASP A 404 -10.37 0.01 5.80
N TYR A 405 -11.66 -0.34 5.92
CA TYR A 405 -12.17 -1.13 7.06
C TYR A 405 -11.62 -2.55 7.14
N GLU A 406 -11.01 -3.05 6.07
CA GLU A 406 -10.38 -4.37 6.00
C GLU A 406 -8.87 -4.25 5.73
N GLY A 407 -8.31 -3.04 5.81
CA GLY A 407 -6.89 -2.77 5.63
C GLY A 407 -6.36 -2.96 4.20
N LEU A 408 -7.22 -3.10 3.19
CA LEU A 408 -6.79 -3.48 1.82
C LEU A 408 -5.95 -2.40 1.11
N SER A 409 -5.86 -1.20 1.68
CA SER A 409 -4.94 -0.15 1.21
C SER A 409 -3.48 -0.37 1.64
N TYR A 410 -3.22 -1.27 2.59
CA TYR A 410 -1.88 -1.52 3.14
C TYR A 410 -1.62 -2.98 3.57
N VAL A 411 -2.53 -3.90 3.24
CA VAL A 411 -2.39 -5.35 3.48
C VAL A 411 -2.64 -6.07 2.15
N SER A 412 -1.81 -7.08 1.88
CA SER A 412 -2.02 -8.08 0.83
C SER A 412 -1.53 -9.44 1.31
N ILE A 413 -2.08 -10.51 0.74
CA ILE A 413 -1.64 -11.89 0.97
C ILE A 413 -0.49 -12.32 0.05
N VAL A 414 -0.18 -11.53 -0.97
CA VAL A 414 0.95 -11.72 -1.90
C VAL A 414 2.01 -10.63 -1.68
N PRO A 415 3.26 -10.82 -2.16
CA PRO A 415 4.26 -9.75 -2.12
C PRO A 415 3.74 -8.46 -2.74
N PHE A 416 3.83 -7.36 -1.98
CA PHE A 416 3.26 -6.08 -2.36
C PHE A 416 4.05 -4.90 -1.81
N PHE A 417 3.78 -3.71 -2.36
CA PHE A 417 4.22 -2.42 -1.80
C PHE A 417 3.06 -1.43 -1.75
N VAL A 418 3.24 -0.36 -0.99
CA VAL A 418 2.23 0.69 -0.79
C VAL A 418 2.71 1.99 -1.42
N VAL A 419 1.91 2.55 -2.33
CA VAL A 419 2.02 3.95 -2.75
C VAL A 419 1.19 4.79 -1.80
N ASP A 420 1.87 5.50 -0.91
CA ASP A 420 1.23 6.42 0.04
C ASP A 420 1.12 7.82 -0.55
N MET A 421 -0.13 8.29 -0.68
CA MET A 421 -0.47 9.58 -1.26
C MET A 421 -0.33 10.73 -0.26
N PHE A 422 0.16 10.49 0.96
CA PHE A 422 0.25 11.48 2.05
C PHE A 422 0.72 12.89 1.66
N ASN A 423 1.72 13.01 0.76
CA ASN A 423 2.25 14.32 0.35
C ASN A 423 1.40 15.04 -0.71
N PHE A 424 0.54 14.32 -1.42
CA PHE A 424 -0.41 14.88 -2.39
C PHE A 424 -1.64 15.36 -1.62
N ARG A 425 -1.53 16.51 -0.97
CA ARG A 425 -2.56 17.00 -0.04
C ARG A 425 -2.95 18.46 -0.26
N SER A 426 -2.67 19.02 -1.44
CA SER A 426 -3.11 20.38 -1.77
C SER A 426 -4.63 20.47 -1.78
N VAL A 427 -5.15 21.59 -1.30
CA VAL A 427 -6.57 21.97 -1.38
C VAL A 427 -6.63 23.41 -1.87
N ASP A 428 -6.98 23.59 -3.14
CA ASP A 428 -7.11 24.89 -3.78
C ASP A 428 -8.59 25.20 -4.03
N VAL A 429 -9.10 26.26 -3.40
CA VAL A 429 -10.52 26.60 -3.35
C VAL A 429 -10.78 27.86 -4.15
N ASN A 430 -11.65 27.75 -5.16
CA ASN A 430 -12.15 28.87 -5.93
C ASN A 430 -13.65 29.09 -5.63
N ILE A 431 -13.94 30.18 -4.90
CA ILE A 431 -15.30 30.56 -4.54
C ILE A 431 -16.07 31.16 -5.71
N GLU A 432 -15.40 31.82 -6.66
CA GLU A 432 -16.05 32.40 -7.85
C GLU A 432 -16.62 31.30 -8.75
N ASP A 433 -15.86 30.21 -8.91
CA ASP A 433 -16.28 29.03 -9.69
C ASP A 433 -17.11 28.04 -8.89
N GLU A 434 -17.27 28.24 -7.57
CA GLU A 434 -17.86 27.28 -6.63
C GLU A 434 -17.21 25.88 -6.75
N THR A 435 -15.88 25.82 -6.92
CA THR A 435 -15.13 24.55 -7.06
C THR A 435 -13.88 24.53 -6.20
N ALA A 436 -13.34 23.34 -5.98
CA ALA A 436 -12.00 23.17 -5.41
C ALA A 436 -11.25 22.02 -6.07
N TRP A 437 -9.93 22.16 -6.23
CA TRP A 437 -9.04 21.04 -6.50
C TRP A 437 -8.53 20.46 -5.19
N VAL A 438 -8.70 19.16 -5.01
CA VAL A 438 -8.35 18.42 -3.79
C VAL A 438 -7.49 17.24 -4.18
N ASP A 439 -6.24 17.22 -3.71
CA ASP A 439 -5.36 16.08 -3.94
C ASP A 439 -5.80 14.84 -3.14
N ALA A 440 -5.47 13.66 -3.65
CA ALA A 440 -5.98 12.39 -3.13
C ALA A 440 -5.49 12.05 -1.71
N GLY A 441 -4.36 12.58 -1.25
CA GLY A 441 -3.83 12.44 0.10
C GLY A 441 -4.34 13.45 1.13
N ALA A 442 -5.15 14.43 0.70
CA ALA A 442 -5.82 15.35 1.60
C ALA A 442 -6.86 14.60 2.45
N LEU A 443 -6.98 14.98 3.73
CA LEU A 443 -8.01 14.49 4.63
C LEU A 443 -9.25 15.38 4.57
N LEU A 444 -10.42 14.83 4.90
CA LEU A 444 -11.68 15.60 4.87
C LEU A 444 -11.63 16.82 5.80
N GLY A 445 -10.96 16.73 6.95
CA GLY A 445 -10.73 17.86 7.85
C GLY A 445 -9.98 19.01 7.17
N GLU A 446 -8.92 18.71 6.41
CA GLU A 446 -8.17 19.69 5.63
C GLU A 446 -9.05 20.32 4.54
N VAL A 447 -9.90 19.52 3.87
CA VAL A 447 -10.86 20.02 2.87
C VAL A 447 -11.85 20.99 3.50
N TYR A 448 -12.47 20.61 4.61
CA TYR A 448 -13.45 21.45 5.32
C TYR A 448 -12.84 22.74 5.84
N TYR A 449 -11.65 22.65 6.42
CA TYR A 449 -10.90 23.79 6.94
C TYR A 449 -10.59 24.81 5.84
N ASN A 450 -10.06 24.35 4.70
CA ASN A 450 -9.70 25.25 3.60
C ASN A 450 -10.92 25.90 2.94
N ILE A 451 -12.05 25.18 2.82
CA ILE A 451 -13.32 25.77 2.34
C ILE A 451 -13.80 26.85 3.32
N ALA A 452 -13.87 26.53 4.61
CA ALA A 452 -14.37 27.43 5.64
C ALA A 452 -13.50 28.71 5.79
N ASN A 453 -12.19 28.60 5.57
CA ASN A 453 -11.28 29.75 5.55
C ASN A 453 -11.54 30.71 4.38
N LYS A 454 -12.11 30.23 3.28
CA LYS A 454 -12.43 31.04 2.10
C LYS A 454 -13.87 31.55 2.11
N SER A 455 -14.80 30.83 2.73
CA SER A 455 -16.21 31.19 2.77
C SER A 455 -16.96 30.53 3.93
N ASP A 456 -17.80 31.31 4.60
CA ASP A 456 -18.71 30.86 5.67
C ASP A 456 -20.04 30.29 5.16
N THR A 457 -20.29 30.38 3.85
CA THR A 457 -21.54 29.96 3.18
C THR A 457 -21.34 28.87 2.13
N HIS A 458 -20.15 28.25 2.10
CA HIS A 458 -19.84 27.13 1.22
C HIS A 458 -19.45 25.91 2.04
N ALA A 459 -19.80 24.74 1.51
CA ALA A 459 -19.55 23.45 2.12
C ALA A 459 -19.23 22.41 1.04
N TYR A 460 -18.90 21.20 1.47
CA TYR A 460 -18.81 20.03 0.60
C TYR A 460 -19.50 18.83 1.26
N PRO A 461 -20.43 18.13 0.57
CA PRO A 461 -21.17 17.01 1.15
C PRO A 461 -20.30 15.75 1.25
N ALA A 462 -19.54 15.61 2.34
CA ALA A 462 -18.67 14.46 2.59
C ALA A 462 -18.80 13.91 4.02
N GLY A 463 -17.98 12.92 4.36
CA GLY A 463 -18.03 12.17 5.62
C GLY A 463 -17.78 12.98 6.89
N VAL A 464 -18.30 12.50 8.02
CA VAL A 464 -18.19 13.20 9.32
C VAL A 464 -16.83 13.06 10.00
N CYS A 465 -15.99 12.10 9.58
CA CYS A 465 -14.70 11.83 10.21
C CYS A 465 -13.59 12.66 9.55
N PRO A 466 -12.94 13.60 10.25
CA PRO A 466 -11.94 14.50 9.66
C PRO A 466 -10.72 13.78 9.09
N THR A 467 -10.29 12.68 9.72
CA THR A 467 -9.06 11.96 9.34
C THR A 467 -9.23 10.99 8.17
N VAL A 468 -10.43 10.89 7.60
CA VAL A 468 -10.67 10.10 6.39
C VAL A 468 -10.03 10.78 5.19
N GLY A 469 -9.28 10.04 4.37
CA GLY A 469 -8.65 10.57 3.17
C GLY A 469 -9.61 10.70 1.98
N ALA A 470 -9.52 11.82 1.26
CA ALA A 470 -10.31 12.12 0.06
C ALA A 470 -10.15 11.05 -1.02
N GLY A 471 -8.93 10.53 -1.19
CA GLY A 471 -8.55 9.50 -2.16
C GLY A 471 -9.49 8.29 -2.17
N GLY A 472 -9.72 7.67 -1.02
CA GLY A 472 -10.64 6.54 -0.91
C GLY A 472 -12.10 6.95 -0.73
N HIS A 473 -12.35 8.05 0.00
CA HIS A 473 -13.70 8.46 0.37
C HIS A 473 -14.57 8.82 -0.84
N ILE A 474 -14.07 9.67 -1.73
CA ILE A 474 -14.81 10.18 -2.90
C ILE A 474 -15.09 9.03 -3.85
N THR A 475 -14.09 8.18 -4.11
CA THR A 475 -14.21 7.14 -5.14
C THR A 475 -15.10 5.95 -4.77
N GLY A 476 -15.35 5.73 -3.48
CA GLY A 476 -16.36 4.74 -3.03
C GLY A 476 -17.74 5.35 -2.74
N GLY A 477 -17.99 6.56 -3.21
CA GLY A 477 -19.28 7.26 -3.11
C GLY A 477 -19.20 8.42 -2.12
N GLY A 478 -18.93 8.10 -0.86
CA GLY A 478 -18.83 9.06 0.25
C GLY A 478 -20.20 9.66 0.63
N TYR A 479 -20.55 9.62 1.91
CA TYR A 479 -21.79 10.23 2.39
C TYR A 479 -21.56 10.98 3.71
N GLY A 480 -22.41 11.96 3.97
CA GLY A 480 -22.46 12.67 5.25
C GLY A 480 -23.83 13.27 5.51
N ASN A 481 -23.87 14.23 6.43
CA ASN A 481 -25.12 14.79 6.93
C ASN A 481 -25.80 15.75 5.92
N LEU A 482 -25.10 16.11 4.84
CA LEU A 482 -25.63 16.91 3.75
C LEU A 482 -26.27 16.06 2.63
N MET A 483 -26.24 14.73 2.73
CA MET A 483 -26.60 13.87 1.59
C MET A 483 -28.06 13.96 1.16
N ARG A 484 -28.98 14.29 2.09
CA ARG A 484 -30.40 14.45 1.76
C ARG A 484 -30.68 15.70 0.92
N LYS A 485 -29.82 16.72 1.01
CA LYS A 485 -29.95 17.95 0.20
C LYS A 485 -29.10 17.95 -1.06
N TYR A 486 -27.89 17.39 -0.99
CA TYR A 486 -26.89 17.53 -2.06
C TYR A 486 -26.39 16.21 -2.65
N GLY A 487 -26.92 15.06 -2.20
CA GLY A 487 -26.44 13.75 -2.64
C GLY A 487 -25.09 13.37 -2.02
N LEU A 488 -24.44 12.39 -2.63
CA LEU A 488 -23.15 11.88 -2.17
C LEU A 488 -21.99 12.83 -2.50
N THR A 489 -20.84 12.54 -1.90
CA THR A 489 -19.57 13.19 -2.23
C THR A 489 -19.26 13.05 -3.72
N SER A 490 -19.38 11.83 -4.24
CA SER A 490 -19.15 11.50 -5.66
C SER A 490 -20.13 12.15 -6.64
N ASP A 491 -21.35 12.48 -6.20
CA ASP A 491 -22.35 13.16 -7.04
C ASP A 491 -21.93 14.62 -7.33
N ASN A 492 -21.05 15.17 -6.50
CA ASN A 492 -20.52 16.53 -6.59
C ASN A 492 -19.10 16.58 -7.18
N LEU A 493 -18.66 15.50 -7.84
CA LEU A 493 -17.38 15.48 -8.57
C LEU A 493 -17.55 15.98 -10.01
N VAL A 494 -16.71 16.94 -10.42
CA VAL A 494 -16.77 17.55 -11.76
C VAL A 494 -15.62 17.12 -12.68
N ASP A 495 -14.45 16.81 -12.12
CA ASP A 495 -13.25 16.36 -12.84
C ASP A 495 -12.34 15.55 -11.89
N ALA A 496 -11.35 14.85 -12.42
CA ALA A 496 -10.30 14.18 -11.66
C ALA A 496 -9.03 14.04 -12.50
N LYS A 497 -7.87 14.00 -11.85
CA LYS A 497 -6.60 13.59 -12.47
C LYS A 497 -6.21 12.21 -11.95
N VAL A 498 -5.87 11.30 -12.85
CA VAL A 498 -5.51 9.91 -12.52
C VAL A 498 -4.28 9.44 -13.28
N VAL A 499 -3.64 8.38 -12.81
CA VAL A 499 -2.60 7.64 -13.53
C VAL A 499 -3.14 6.24 -13.86
N ASP A 500 -3.16 5.90 -15.15
CA ASP A 500 -3.64 4.61 -15.64
C ASP A 500 -2.57 3.49 -15.55
N VAL A 501 -2.93 2.28 -16.00
CA VAL A 501 -2.07 1.09 -15.94
C VAL A 501 -0.81 1.21 -16.82
N ASN A 502 -0.78 2.17 -17.75
CA ASN A 502 0.35 2.44 -18.63
C ASN A 502 1.17 3.64 -18.14
N GLY A 503 0.90 4.15 -16.94
CA GLY A 503 1.58 5.31 -16.38
C GLY A 503 1.20 6.62 -17.06
N ARG A 504 0.07 6.72 -17.78
CA ARG A 504 -0.38 7.98 -18.40
C ARG A 504 -1.19 8.80 -17.40
N ILE A 505 -0.94 10.11 -17.37
CA ILE A 505 -1.76 11.05 -16.59
C ILE A 505 -2.97 11.43 -17.43
N LEU A 506 -4.16 11.22 -16.87
CA LEU A 506 -5.43 11.48 -17.54
C LEU A 506 -6.28 12.43 -16.70
N ASP A 507 -6.89 13.41 -17.34
CA ASP A 507 -8.02 14.22 -16.83
C ASP A 507 -9.36 13.62 -17.29
N ARG A 508 -10.50 14.22 -16.94
CA ARG A 508 -11.82 13.72 -17.38
C ARG A 508 -11.92 13.56 -18.90
N THR A 509 -11.41 14.53 -19.65
CA THR A 509 -11.48 14.54 -21.12
C THR A 509 -10.70 13.36 -21.71
N THR A 510 -9.48 13.15 -21.23
CA THR A 510 -8.56 12.14 -21.75
C THR A 510 -8.81 10.74 -21.19
N MET A 511 -9.40 10.60 -19.99
CA MET A 511 -9.82 9.31 -19.42
C MET A 511 -11.16 8.82 -20.00
N GLY A 512 -11.98 9.74 -20.52
CA GLY A 512 -13.32 9.46 -21.04
C GLY A 512 -14.38 9.28 -19.96
N GLU A 513 -15.65 9.42 -20.35
CA GLU A 513 -16.78 9.42 -19.41
C GLU A 513 -17.01 8.08 -18.71
N ASP A 514 -16.58 6.96 -19.31
CA ASP A 514 -16.73 5.65 -18.70
C ASP A 514 -15.81 5.47 -17.49
N LEU A 515 -14.51 5.78 -17.62
CA LEU A 515 -13.60 5.74 -16.48
C LEU A 515 -13.97 6.81 -15.45
N PHE A 516 -14.34 8.01 -15.90
CA PHE A 516 -14.83 9.07 -15.00
C PHE A 516 -16.09 8.65 -14.23
N TRP A 517 -17.02 7.94 -14.86
CA TRP A 517 -18.17 7.34 -14.17
C TRP A 517 -17.72 6.29 -13.17
N ALA A 518 -16.83 5.36 -13.55
CA ALA A 518 -16.37 4.27 -12.68
C ALA A 518 -15.68 4.75 -11.40
N ILE A 519 -14.87 5.81 -11.46
CA ILE A 519 -14.19 6.35 -10.27
C ILE A 519 -15.13 7.15 -9.36
N ARG A 520 -16.37 7.47 -9.76
CA ARG A 520 -17.37 8.18 -8.95
C ARG A 520 -18.26 7.26 -8.11
N GLY A 521 -17.69 6.18 -7.56
CA GLY A 521 -18.42 5.26 -6.68
C GLY A 521 -17.97 3.81 -6.77
N GLY A 522 -17.25 3.43 -7.83
CA GLY A 522 -16.83 2.04 -8.10
C GLY A 522 -15.56 1.60 -7.37
N GLY A 523 -14.91 2.49 -6.61
CA GLY A 523 -13.65 2.23 -5.93
C GLY A 523 -12.44 2.32 -6.86
N GLY A 524 -11.76 3.46 -6.83
CA GLY A 524 -10.66 3.81 -7.72
C GLY A 524 -9.49 2.84 -7.72
N SER A 525 -9.26 2.13 -6.60
CA SER A 525 -8.23 1.09 -6.50
C SER A 525 -8.46 -0.12 -7.42
N SER A 526 -9.61 -0.20 -8.10
CA SER A 526 -9.85 -1.19 -9.16
C SER A 526 -9.42 -0.72 -10.55
N TYR A 527 -9.07 0.55 -10.75
CA TYR A 527 -8.92 1.13 -12.10
C TYR A 527 -7.65 1.93 -12.33
N CYS A 528 -7.21 2.71 -11.34
CA CYS A 528 -6.15 3.70 -11.51
C CYS A 528 -5.62 4.21 -10.15
N VAL A 529 -4.52 4.97 -10.19
CA VAL A 529 -4.10 5.81 -9.06
C VAL A 529 -4.71 7.19 -9.22
N ILE A 530 -5.53 7.64 -8.27
CA ILE A 530 -6.11 8.99 -8.32
C ILE A 530 -5.13 9.99 -7.74
N LEU A 531 -4.84 11.07 -8.47
CA LEU A 531 -3.94 12.14 -8.06
C LEU A 531 -4.72 13.26 -7.36
N SER A 532 -5.79 13.73 -7.99
CA SER A 532 -6.61 14.83 -7.47
C SER A 532 -8.02 14.82 -8.04
N TYR A 533 -8.92 15.53 -7.36
CA TYR A 533 -10.32 15.68 -7.69
C TYR A 533 -10.64 17.15 -7.87
N LYS A 534 -11.43 17.49 -8.88
CA LYS A 534 -12.12 18.77 -8.92
C LYS A 534 -13.54 18.56 -8.40
N ILE A 535 -13.84 19.18 -7.26
CA ILE A 535 -15.11 19.06 -6.55
C ILE A 535 -15.96 20.31 -6.76
N LYS A 536 -17.29 20.15 -6.79
CA LYS A 536 -18.25 21.25 -6.75
C LYS A 536 -18.64 21.53 -5.30
N LEU A 537 -18.49 22.79 -4.90
CA LEU A 537 -18.91 23.26 -3.59
C LEU A 537 -20.43 23.49 -3.60
N VAL A 538 -21.03 23.39 -2.42
CA VAL A 538 -22.48 23.60 -2.23
C VAL A 538 -22.71 24.75 -1.27
N LYS A 539 -23.83 25.46 -1.44
CA LYS A 539 -24.19 26.58 -0.57
C LYS A 539 -24.79 26.10 0.74
N VAL A 540 -24.45 26.76 1.83
CA VAL A 540 -25.04 26.55 3.14
C VAL A 540 -25.40 27.90 3.76
N PRO A 541 -26.46 27.99 4.59
CA PRO A 541 -26.76 29.22 5.29
C PRO A 541 -25.62 29.57 6.26
N LYS A 542 -25.46 30.88 6.55
CA LYS A 542 -24.46 31.37 7.51
C LYS A 542 -24.59 30.74 8.90
N LYS A 543 -25.83 30.40 9.26
CA LYS A 543 -26.17 29.69 10.49
C LYS A 543 -26.94 28.42 10.16
N VAL A 544 -26.53 27.34 10.80
CA VAL A 544 -27.20 26.03 10.83
C VAL A 544 -27.56 25.72 12.27
N THR A 545 -28.52 24.82 12.48
CA THR A 545 -28.92 24.36 13.81
C THR A 545 -28.54 22.89 13.99
N VAL A 546 -27.99 22.54 15.16
CA VAL A 546 -27.71 21.15 15.54
C VAL A 546 -28.35 20.82 16.89
N PHE A 547 -28.63 19.54 17.13
CA PHE A 547 -28.95 19.02 18.46
C PHE A 547 -28.39 17.61 18.64
N ARG A 548 -28.28 17.19 19.91
CA ARG A 548 -27.98 15.80 20.31
C ARG A 548 -28.86 15.43 21.50
N VAL A 549 -29.85 14.57 21.26
CA VAL A 549 -30.82 14.15 22.28
C VAL A 549 -30.79 12.63 22.42
N SER A 550 -30.77 12.13 23.65
CA SER A 550 -30.80 10.70 23.94
C SER A 550 -32.07 10.28 24.68
N ARG A 551 -32.56 9.06 24.40
CA ARG A 551 -33.72 8.44 25.04
C ARG A 551 -33.40 7.00 25.41
N THR A 552 -33.89 6.55 26.56
CA THR A 552 -33.75 5.16 27.05
C THR A 552 -35.10 4.44 27.06
N LEU A 553 -35.11 3.11 27.25
CA LEU A 553 -36.35 2.31 27.23
C LEU A 553 -37.44 2.80 28.20
N ASP A 554 -37.04 3.30 29.38
CA ASP A 554 -37.94 3.86 30.38
C ASP A 554 -38.47 5.27 30.01
N GLN A 555 -38.01 5.84 28.90
CA GLN A 555 -38.44 7.11 28.32
C GLN A 555 -39.17 6.90 26.98
N ASN A 556 -39.90 5.78 26.87
CA ASN A 556 -40.70 5.41 25.70
C ASN A 556 -39.90 5.21 24.39
N LEU A 557 -38.68 4.69 24.48
CA LEU A 557 -37.76 4.51 23.35
C LEU A 557 -38.37 3.80 22.13
N THR A 558 -39.11 2.71 22.35
CA THR A 558 -39.63 1.88 21.26
C THR A 558 -40.57 2.67 20.37
N ASP A 559 -41.49 3.44 20.95
CA ASP A 559 -42.44 4.25 20.17
C ASP A 559 -41.74 5.43 19.48
N ILE A 560 -40.73 6.03 20.12
CA ILE A 560 -39.92 7.11 19.53
C ILE A 560 -39.15 6.58 18.31
N VAL A 561 -38.51 5.42 18.42
CA VAL A 561 -37.78 4.79 17.29
C VAL A 561 -38.75 4.34 16.20
N ASP A 562 -39.93 3.82 16.56
CA ASP A 562 -40.97 3.47 15.59
C ASP A 562 -41.40 4.70 14.77
N GLN A 563 -41.77 5.81 15.44
CA GLN A 563 -42.11 7.06 14.76
C GLN A 563 -40.94 7.59 13.90
N TYR A 564 -39.71 7.55 14.42
CA TYR A 564 -38.51 7.97 13.69
C TYR A 564 -38.38 7.27 12.33
N GLN A 565 -38.65 5.97 12.25
CA GLN A 565 -38.54 5.20 11.00
C GLN A 565 -39.47 5.74 9.90
N HIS A 566 -40.65 6.24 10.28
CA HIS A 566 -41.66 6.74 9.34
C HIS A 566 -41.41 8.19 8.90
N VAL A 567 -40.77 9.00 9.75
CA VAL A 567 -40.69 10.46 9.54
C VAL A 567 -39.34 10.88 8.97
N ALA A 568 -38.23 10.34 9.47
CA ALA A 568 -36.89 10.83 9.15
C ALA A 568 -36.53 10.79 7.64
N PRO A 569 -36.92 9.77 6.85
CA PRO A 569 -36.67 9.77 5.41
C PRO A 569 -37.48 10.82 4.64
N ASN A 570 -38.61 11.27 5.21
CA ASN A 570 -39.60 12.12 4.56
C ASN A 570 -39.60 13.57 5.06
N LEU A 571 -38.78 13.89 6.08
CA LEU A 571 -38.59 15.28 6.52
C LEU A 571 -38.06 16.16 5.38
N ASP A 572 -38.21 17.48 5.54
CA ASP A 572 -37.57 18.46 4.67
C ASP A 572 -36.09 18.10 4.41
N CYS A 573 -35.61 18.25 3.18
CA CYS A 573 -34.25 17.88 2.80
C CYS A 573 -33.17 18.70 3.51
N ASP A 574 -33.52 19.84 4.10
CA ASP A 574 -32.67 20.63 5.00
C ASP A 574 -32.38 19.95 6.34
N ALA A 575 -33.19 18.96 6.75
CA ALA A 575 -33.03 18.24 8.00
C ALA A 575 -32.35 16.88 7.79
N PHE A 576 -31.29 16.62 8.53
CA PHE A 576 -30.68 15.30 8.66
C PHE A 576 -30.63 14.89 10.13
N ILE A 577 -31.41 13.88 10.51
CA ILE A 577 -31.45 13.35 11.88
C ILE A 577 -30.92 11.91 11.88
N ARG A 578 -29.69 11.70 12.34
CA ARG A 578 -29.10 10.37 12.53
C ARG A 578 -29.60 9.76 13.83
N LEU A 579 -29.92 8.48 13.81
CA LEU A 579 -30.19 7.66 15.00
C LEU A 579 -29.02 6.71 15.23
N THR A 580 -28.44 6.70 16.43
CA THR A 580 -27.47 5.69 16.88
C THR A 580 -28.05 4.95 18.07
N LEU A 581 -28.18 3.63 17.93
CA LEU A 581 -28.59 2.71 18.97
C LEU A 581 -27.36 2.12 19.65
N GLY A 582 -27.41 2.01 20.97
CA GLY A 582 -26.40 1.40 21.81
C GLY A 582 -26.97 1.03 23.17
N VAL A 583 -26.08 0.73 24.11
CA VAL A 583 -26.43 0.29 25.46
C VAL A 583 -25.76 1.22 26.47
N THR A 584 -26.43 1.51 27.58
CA THR A 584 -25.92 2.36 28.65
C THR A 584 -26.41 1.87 30.01
N ASN A 585 -25.85 2.40 31.09
CA ASN A 585 -26.34 2.12 32.44
C ASN A 585 -27.58 2.98 32.72
N SER A 586 -28.67 2.33 33.13
CA SER A 586 -29.89 3.03 33.53
C SER A 586 -29.62 3.89 34.77
N THR A 587 -29.96 5.17 34.71
CA THR A 587 -29.86 6.08 35.87
C THR A 587 -30.82 5.71 37.01
N LYS A 588 -31.94 5.03 36.70
CA LYS A 588 -32.93 4.58 37.69
C LYS A 588 -32.55 3.26 38.39
N THR A 589 -32.19 2.22 37.63
CA THR A 589 -32.00 0.87 38.18
C THR A 589 -30.53 0.44 38.29
N GLY A 590 -29.59 1.16 37.67
CA GLY A 590 -28.18 0.77 37.57
C GLY A 590 -27.90 -0.39 36.62
N LEU A 591 -28.93 -1.03 36.06
CA LEU A 591 -28.82 -2.12 35.09
C LEU A 591 -28.63 -1.59 33.66
N LEU A 592 -28.08 -2.43 32.78
CA LEU A 592 -27.95 -2.10 31.36
C LEU A 592 -29.33 -1.89 30.70
N THR A 593 -29.44 -0.84 29.90
CA THR A 593 -30.63 -0.49 29.13
C THR A 593 -30.25 0.02 27.74
N ASN A 594 -31.15 -0.09 26.77
CA ASN A 594 -30.93 0.46 25.43
C ASN A 594 -31.04 1.99 25.45
N GLN A 595 -30.22 2.64 24.63
CA GLN A 595 -30.25 4.06 24.38
C GLN A 595 -30.30 4.34 22.87
N ALA A 596 -31.19 5.23 22.46
CA ALA A 596 -31.13 5.89 21.16
C ALA A 596 -30.56 7.30 21.35
N THR A 597 -29.60 7.67 20.51
CA THR A 597 -29.10 9.03 20.39
C THR A 597 -29.44 9.58 19.02
N PHE A 598 -30.21 10.67 19.00
CA PHE A 598 -30.62 11.41 17.82
C PHE A 598 -29.71 12.61 17.65
N ARG A 599 -29.01 12.71 16.52
CA ARG A 599 -28.09 13.82 16.21
C ARG A 599 -28.52 14.50 14.91
N CYS A 600 -28.75 15.80 14.98
CA CYS A 600 -29.27 16.59 13.87
C CYS A 600 -28.28 17.60 13.31
N LEU A 601 -28.30 17.76 11.99
CA LEU A 601 -27.90 18.95 11.25
C LEU A 601 -29.13 19.46 10.52
N PHE A 602 -29.48 20.72 10.73
CA PHE A 602 -30.55 21.42 10.03
C PHE A 602 -30.02 22.69 9.38
N LEU A 603 -30.26 22.85 8.08
CA LEU A 603 -29.84 24.01 7.29
C LEU A 603 -30.80 25.18 7.44
N GLY A 604 -31.03 25.60 8.68
CA GLY A 604 -31.90 26.73 9.03
C GLY A 604 -31.78 27.08 10.51
N ASP A 605 -32.67 27.95 10.97
CA ASP A 605 -32.71 28.45 12.35
C ASP A 605 -33.42 27.49 13.32
N THR A 606 -33.27 27.74 14.61
CA THR A 606 -33.83 26.90 15.69
C THR A 606 -35.36 26.90 15.69
N GLN A 607 -36.01 28.01 15.37
CA GLN A 607 -37.47 28.11 15.41
C GLN A 607 -38.09 27.24 14.31
N SER A 608 -37.54 27.32 13.10
CA SER A 608 -37.93 26.50 11.97
C SER A 608 -37.72 25.00 12.24
N LEU A 609 -36.59 24.63 12.86
CA LEU A 609 -36.33 23.24 13.25
C LEU A 609 -37.34 22.71 14.28
N LEU A 610 -37.62 23.49 15.33
CA LEU A 610 -38.57 23.11 16.37
C LEU A 610 -39.97 22.91 15.79
N SER A 611 -40.43 23.82 14.92
CA SER A 611 -41.72 23.68 14.24
C SER A 611 -41.77 22.40 13.38
N LEU A 612 -40.73 22.14 12.58
CA LEU A 612 -40.64 20.93 11.76
C LEU A 612 -40.71 19.65 12.59
N VAL A 613 -39.94 19.58 13.68
CA VAL A 613 -39.88 18.41 14.56
C VAL A 613 -41.17 18.25 15.39
N GLN A 614 -41.77 19.34 15.86
CA GLN A 614 -43.01 19.27 16.62
C GLN A 614 -44.20 18.79 15.77
N GLU A 615 -44.26 19.20 14.50
CA GLU A 615 -45.29 18.77 13.57
C GLU A 615 -45.13 17.31 13.16
N ASN A 616 -43.90 16.88 12.85
CA ASN A 616 -43.65 15.58 12.21
C ASN A 616 -43.13 14.51 13.17
N PHE A 617 -42.35 14.87 14.19
CA PHE A 617 -41.71 13.95 15.12
C PHE A 617 -41.88 14.36 16.61
N PRO A 618 -43.13 14.60 17.08
CA PRO A 618 -43.39 15.13 18.42
C PRO A 618 -42.93 14.22 19.56
N LEU A 619 -42.89 12.88 19.39
CA LEU A 619 -42.48 11.97 20.47
C LEU A 619 -41.00 12.13 20.85
N LEU A 620 -40.17 12.73 19.98
CA LEU A 620 -38.80 13.05 20.34
C LEU A 620 -38.75 14.03 21.53
N GLY A 621 -39.74 14.92 21.66
CA GLY A 621 -39.81 15.94 22.70
C GLY A 621 -38.60 16.86 22.65
N LEU A 622 -38.28 17.40 21.46
CA LEU A 622 -37.17 18.32 21.27
C LEU A 622 -37.52 19.69 21.86
N GLU A 623 -36.63 20.24 22.67
CA GLU A 623 -36.80 21.56 23.28
C GLU A 623 -35.82 22.57 22.69
N LYS A 624 -36.12 23.86 22.86
CA LYS A 624 -35.25 24.95 22.40
C LYS A 624 -33.86 24.90 23.04
N SER A 625 -33.77 24.47 24.29
CA SER A 625 -32.52 24.29 25.03
C SER A 625 -31.62 23.19 24.48
N ASP A 626 -32.16 22.25 23.70
CA ASP A 626 -31.38 21.18 23.06
C ASP A 626 -30.69 21.66 21.76
N CYS A 627 -31.12 22.80 21.22
CA CYS A 627 -30.71 23.30 19.93
C CYS A 627 -29.57 24.32 20.04
N LEU A 628 -28.58 24.19 19.16
CA LEU A 628 -27.44 25.10 19.06
C LEU A 628 -27.33 25.64 17.64
N GLU A 629 -27.36 26.96 17.49
CA GLU A 629 -27.05 27.62 16.22
C GLU A 629 -25.55 27.87 16.10
N MET A 630 -24.98 27.53 14.95
CA MET A 630 -23.55 27.68 14.66
C MET A 630 -23.31 27.82 13.15
N SER A 631 -22.06 28.08 12.74
CA SER A 631 -21.69 27.97 11.32
C SER A 631 -21.67 26.51 10.89
N TRP A 632 -21.72 26.26 9.58
CA TRP A 632 -21.61 24.90 9.05
C TRP A 632 -20.31 24.20 9.52
N ILE A 633 -19.17 24.89 9.51
CA ILE A 633 -17.91 24.30 9.98
C ILE A 633 -17.93 24.00 11.48
N GLY A 634 -18.65 24.80 12.28
CA GLY A 634 -18.91 24.47 13.69
C GLY A 634 -19.68 23.16 13.83
N SER A 635 -20.64 22.90 12.94
CA SER A 635 -21.39 21.65 12.93
C SER A 635 -20.53 20.42 12.61
N VAL A 636 -19.47 20.59 11.80
CA VAL A 636 -18.49 19.52 11.53
C VAL A 636 -17.78 19.11 12.83
N LEU A 637 -17.33 20.09 13.61
CA LEU A 637 -16.70 19.84 14.91
C LEU A 637 -17.68 19.17 15.89
N PHE A 638 -18.92 19.70 15.97
CA PHE A 638 -19.98 19.14 16.80
C PHE A 638 -20.27 17.67 16.46
N TYR A 639 -20.30 17.31 15.18
CA TYR A 639 -20.60 15.94 14.76
C TYR A 639 -19.51 14.93 15.08
N TYR A 640 -18.27 15.39 15.23
CA TYR A 640 -17.14 14.54 15.65
C TYR A 640 -16.90 14.58 17.17
N ASP A 641 -17.84 15.16 17.93
CA ASP A 641 -17.79 15.26 19.39
C ASP A 641 -16.59 16.08 19.93
N PHE A 642 -16.08 17.02 19.14
CA PHE A 642 -15.16 18.03 19.68
C PHE A 642 -15.88 18.93 20.69
N ALA A 643 -15.15 19.38 21.71
CA ALA A 643 -15.69 20.30 22.69
C ALA A 643 -16.11 21.62 22.03
N MET A 644 -17.16 22.24 22.55
CA MET A 644 -17.59 23.55 22.08
C MET A 644 -16.45 24.56 22.27
N GLY A 645 -16.14 25.33 21.23
CA GLY A 645 -15.04 26.29 21.23
C GLY A 645 -13.67 25.72 20.82
N THR A 646 -13.57 24.44 20.47
CA THR A 646 -12.35 23.86 19.87
C THR A 646 -11.94 24.67 18.61
N PRO A 647 -10.65 25.06 18.48
CA PRO A 647 -10.17 25.78 17.31
C PRO A 647 -10.37 25.00 16.00
N LEU A 648 -10.69 25.70 14.91
CA LEU A 648 -10.85 25.07 13.59
C LEU A 648 -9.57 24.36 13.12
N SER A 649 -8.40 24.81 13.56
CA SER A 649 -7.11 24.19 13.23
C SER A 649 -6.99 22.74 13.72
N THR A 650 -7.83 22.30 14.66
CA THR A 650 -7.90 20.88 15.05
C THR A 650 -8.32 19.97 13.90
N LEU A 651 -9.05 20.48 12.89
CA LEU A 651 -9.36 19.72 11.67
C LEU A 651 -8.15 19.43 10.79
N LEU A 652 -7.02 20.12 11.02
CA LEU A 652 -5.75 19.87 10.34
C LEU A 652 -4.94 18.76 11.01
N ASP A 653 -5.35 18.29 12.19
CA ASP A 653 -4.68 17.17 12.85
C ASP A 653 -4.96 15.87 12.08
N ARG A 654 -3.87 15.20 11.71
CA ARG A 654 -3.89 13.94 10.96
C ARG A 654 -3.87 12.73 11.89
N HIS A 655 -3.62 12.93 13.18
CA HIS A 655 -3.61 11.85 14.16
C HIS A 655 -5.04 11.58 14.65
N PRO A 656 -5.52 10.33 14.60
CA PRO A 656 -6.77 9.99 15.25
C PRO A 656 -6.63 10.15 16.76
N SER A 657 -7.68 10.67 17.41
CA SER A 657 -7.74 10.85 18.86
C SER A 657 -7.66 9.54 19.67
N SER A 658 -7.93 8.40 19.03
CA SER A 658 -7.72 7.06 19.59
C SER A 658 -7.46 6.04 18.49
N LEU A 659 -6.43 5.21 18.66
CA LEU A 659 -6.24 4.00 17.86
C LEU A 659 -7.10 2.88 18.45
N THR A 660 -8.24 2.61 17.81
CA THR A 660 -9.14 1.51 18.21
C THR A 660 -9.27 0.53 17.08
N SER A 661 -9.14 -0.76 17.39
CA SER A 661 -9.50 -1.83 16.48
C SER A 661 -11.02 -1.84 16.25
N LEU A 662 -11.44 -2.24 15.05
CA LEU A 662 -12.84 -2.15 14.65
C LEU A 662 -13.29 -3.29 13.76
N LYS A 663 -14.59 -3.60 13.82
CA LYS A 663 -15.31 -4.31 12.75
C LYS A 663 -16.55 -3.51 12.39
N ARG A 664 -16.83 -3.46 11.10
CA ARG A 664 -17.94 -2.73 10.52
C ARG A 664 -18.66 -3.59 9.50
N LYS A 665 -19.97 -3.41 9.40
CA LYS A 665 -20.83 -3.97 8.34
C LYS A 665 -21.86 -2.92 7.94
N SER A 666 -22.54 -3.12 6.82
CA SER A 666 -23.56 -2.20 6.32
C SER A 666 -24.79 -2.93 5.81
N ASP A 667 -25.93 -2.24 5.82
CA ASP A 667 -27.18 -2.67 5.21
C ASP A 667 -27.96 -1.44 4.73
N TYR A 668 -28.98 -1.68 3.91
CA TYR A 668 -30.00 -0.70 3.58
C TYR A 668 -31.36 -1.15 4.07
N LEU A 669 -32.06 -0.26 4.79
CA LEU A 669 -33.43 -0.48 5.25
C LEU A 669 -34.40 0.12 4.25
N LYS A 670 -35.36 -0.68 3.76
CA LYS A 670 -36.37 -0.26 2.75
C LYS A 670 -37.79 -0.17 3.29
N LYS A 671 -38.04 -0.75 4.46
CA LYS A 671 -39.32 -0.75 5.16
C LYS A 671 -39.07 -0.61 6.66
N PRO A 672 -39.98 -0.01 7.44
CA PRO A 672 -39.86 0.03 8.89
C PRO A 672 -39.68 -1.37 9.48
N ILE A 673 -38.79 -1.48 10.46
CA ILE A 673 -38.66 -2.65 11.32
C ILE A 673 -39.92 -2.72 12.18
N PRO A 674 -40.68 -3.82 12.15
CA PRO A 674 -41.90 -3.95 12.93
C PRO A 674 -41.58 -3.99 14.44
N ARG A 675 -42.57 -3.64 15.28
CA ARG A 675 -42.40 -3.56 16.74
C ARG A 675 -41.75 -4.79 17.36
N TYR A 676 -42.16 -6.00 16.97
CA TYR A 676 -41.55 -7.24 17.48
C TYR A 676 -40.06 -7.38 17.12
N GLY A 677 -39.65 -6.81 15.98
CA GLY A 677 -38.25 -6.73 15.55
C GLY A 677 -37.45 -5.71 16.36
N LEU A 678 -38.04 -4.57 16.71
CA LEU A 678 -37.41 -3.62 17.63
C LEU A 678 -37.28 -4.22 19.04
N GLU A 679 -38.31 -4.87 19.55
CA GLU A 679 -38.28 -5.52 20.87
C GLU A 679 -37.26 -6.66 20.96
N GLY A 680 -37.10 -7.45 19.89
CA GLY A 680 -36.03 -8.44 19.82
C GLY A 680 -34.64 -7.82 19.70
N LEU A 681 -34.52 -6.72 18.95
CA LEU A 681 -33.27 -5.95 18.84
C LEU A 681 -32.83 -5.42 20.20
N TRP A 682 -33.75 -4.89 21.02
CA TRP A 682 -33.45 -4.41 22.38
C TRP A 682 -32.87 -5.50 23.28
N LYS A 683 -33.44 -6.71 23.23
CA LYS A 683 -32.93 -7.86 23.99
C LYS A 683 -31.52 -8.24 23.52
N LEU A 684 -31.33 -8.34 22.21
CA LEU A 684 -30.05 -8.71 21.62
C LEU A 684 -28.96 -7.67 21.91
N MET A 685 -29.25 -6.38 21.79
CA MET A 685 -28.25 -5.34 22.03
C MET A 685 -27.79 -5.32 23.50
N VAL A 686 -28.69 -5.54 24.46
CA VAL A 686 -28.30 -5.71 25.88
C VAL A 686 -27.45 -6.96 26.10
N GLU A 687 -27.73 -8.06 25.40
CA GLU A 687 -26.90 -9.27 25.44
C GLU A 687 -25.50 -9.02 24.87
N LEU A 688 -25.40 -8.33 23.73
CA LEU A 688 -24.12 -8.09 23.04
C LEU A 688 -23.30 -6.96 23.65
N GLN A 689 -23.94 -5.99 24.33
CA GLN A 689 -23.38 -4.83 25.04
C GLN A 689 -22.60 -3.81 24.18
N THR A 690 -21.59 -4.26 23.44
CA THR A 690 -20.62 -3.41 22.73
C THR A 690 -21.11 -2.87 21.38
N PRO A 691 -21.78 -3.66 20.51
CA PRO A 691 -22.11 -3.19 19.17
C PRO A 691 -23.10 -2.01 19.16
N GLN A 692 -22.82 -1.04 18.30
CA GLN A 692 -23.73 0.07 17.98
C GLN A 692 -24.37 -0.15 16.61
N LEU A 693 -25.61 0.33 16.45
CA LEU A 693 -26.34 0.33 15.17
C LEU A 693 -26.76 1.75 14.81
N THR A 694 -26.24 2.26 13.70
CA THR A 694 -26.51 3.64 13.26
C THR A 694 -27.37 3.68 11.99
N PHE A 695 -28.45 4.45 12.03
CA PHE A 695 -29.37 4.73 10.93
C PHE A 695 -29.09 6.13 10.38
N ASN A 696 -28.84 6.22 9.07
CA ASN A 696 -28.64 7.48 8.36
C ASN A 696 -29.80 7.66 7.37
N PRO A 697 -30.67 8.67 7.55
CA PRO A 697 -31.91 8.81 6.75
C PRO A 697 -31.60 9.15 5.30
N TYR A 698 -32.26 8.42 4.39
CA TYR A 698 -32.27 8.67 2.94
C TYR A 698 -33.45 9.57 2.58
N GLY A 699 -33.95 9.52 1.35
CA GLY A 699 -34.90 10.49 0.82
C GLY A 699 -34.23 11.78 0.37
N GLY A 700 -35.04 12.81 0.09
CA GLY A 700 -34.57 14.05 -0.54
C GLY A 700 -33.81 13.76 -1.85
N GLN A 701 -32.69 14.45 -2.05
CA GLN A 701 -31.82 14.32 -3.23
C GLN A 701 -31.39 12.87 -3.52
N MET A 702 -31.21 12.03 -2.48
CA MET A 702 -30.84 10.63 -2.66
C MET A 702 -31.92 9.80 -3.37
N ALA A 703 -33.18 10.21 -3.33
CA ALA A 703 -34.28 9.57 -4.03
C ALA A 703 -34.50 10.12 -5.45
N GLU A 704 -33.97 11.31 -5.76
CA GLU A 704 -34.11 11.95 -7.07
C GLU A 704 -33.02 11.53 -8.06
N ILE A 705 -31.80 11.28 -7.56
CA ILE A 705 -30.68 10.86 -8.40
C ILE A 705 -30.93 9.44 -8.94
N PRO A 706 -30.84 9.20 -10.26
CA PRO A 706 -30.98 7.86 -10.84
C PRO A 706 -29.96 6.86 -10.30
N ALA A 707 -30.36 5.59 -10.16
CA ALA A 707 -29.50 4.54 -9.62
C ALA A 707 -28.27 4.22 -10.48
N ASP A 708 -28.27 4.60 -11.75
CA ASP A 708 -27.18 4.40 -12.71
C ASP A 708 -26.38 5.69 -13.02
N ALA A 709 -26.76 6.83 -12.41
CA ALA A 709 -26.08 8.11 -12.60
C ALA A 709 -24.60 8.06 -12.19
N THR A 710 -24.30 7.27 -11.16
CA THR A 710 -22.95 6.90 -10.72
C THR A 710 -22.94 5.39 -10.39
N PRO A 711 -21.77 4.77 -10.18
CA PRO A 711 -21.69 3.37 -9.78
C PRO A 711 -22.46 3.03 -8.51
N PHE A 712 -22.62 4.00 -7.60
CA PHE A 712 -23.37 3.84 -6.37
C PHE A 712 -24.89 3.74 -6.66
N PRO A 713 -25.53 2.57 -6.42
CA PRO A 713 -26.88 2.30 -6.92
C PRO A 713 -27.99 2.54 -5.89
N HIS A 714 -27.64 2.83 -4.63
CA HIS A 714 -28.60 2.82 -3.54
C HIS A 714 -29.36 4.14 -3.45
N ARG A 715 -30.33 4.36 -4.35
CA ARG A 715 -31.07 5.62 -4.48
C ARG A 715 -32.50 5.48 -3.96
N ALA A 716 -33.50 5.83 -4.78
CA ALA A 716 -34.92 5.69 -4.49
C ALA A 716 -35.30 4.31 -3.93
N GLY A 717 -36.21 4.29 -2.97
CA GLY A 717 -36.69 3.09 -2.29
C GLY A 717 -35.89 2.66 -1.06
N ASN A 718 -34.78 3.33 -0.74
CA ASN A 718 -34.07 3.15 0.52
C ASN A 718 -34.50 4.21 1.54
N MET A 719 -34.84 3.79 2.75
CA MET A 719 -35.21 4.67 3.87
C MET A 719 -33.99 5.06 4.70
N PHE A 720 -33.07 4.11 4.93
CA PHE A 720 -31.87 4.35 5.73
C PHE A 720 -30.68 3.52 5.23
N LYS A 721 -29.47 4.07 5.36
CA LYS A 721 -28.23 3.29 5.37
C LYS A 721 -27.86 2.97 6.82
N LEU A 722 -27.67 1.68 7.09
CA LEU A 722 -27.32 1.16 8.39
C LEU A 722 -25.80 0.94 8.51
N GLN A 723 -25.25 1.18 9.70
CA GLN A 723 -23.89 0.79 10.06
C GLN A 723 -23.93 -0.03 11.34
N TYR A 724 -23.34 -1.21 11.30
CA TYR A 724 -23.05 -2.03 12.47
C TYR A 724 -21.61 -1.75 12.90
N ALA A 725 -21.39 -1.38 14.15
CA ALA A 725 -20.10 -0.92 14.62
C ALA A 725 -19.73 -1.50 15.97
N THR A 726 -18.62 -2.23 16.01
CA THR A 726 -17.97 -2.65 17.25
C THR A 726 -16.54 -2.13 17.23
N ASN A 727 -16.14 -1.45 18.31
CA ASN A 727 -14.76 -1.02 18.56
C ASN A 727 -14.24 -1.74 19.79
N TRP A 728 -12.94 -1.98 19.82
CA TRP A 728 -12.24 -2.47 21.01
C TRP A 728 -10.83 -1.88 21.07
N ASN A 729 -10.26 -1.89 22.27
CA ASN A 729 -8.90 -1.38 22.50
C ASN A 729 -7.86 -2.36 21.94
N GLU A 730 -6.67 -1.87 21.62
CA GLU A 730 -5.59 -2.72 21.10
C GLU A 730 -5.20 -3.85 22.08
N GLU A 731 -5.24 -3.58 23.38
CA GLU A 731 -5.00 -4.57 24.45
C GLU A 731 -5.93 -5.80 24.36
N ASP A 732 -7.10 -5.62 23.74
CA ASP A 732 -8.13 -6.62 23.56
C ASP A 732 -8.04 -7.36 22.22
N ASN A 733 -6.98 -7.14 21.43
CA ASN A 733 -6.82 -7.75 20.10
C ASN A 733 -6.76 -9.29 20.12
N ASP A 734 -6.31 -9.89 21.22
CA ASP A 734 -6.37 -11.35 21.44
C ASP A 734 -7.81 -11.88 21.46
N ARG A 735 -8.79 -11.00 21.69
CA ARG A 735 -10.23 -11.26 21.65
C ARG A 735 -10.90 -10.67 20.40
N SER A 736 -10.15 -10.25 19.39
CA SER A 736 -10.68 -9.67 18.14
C SER A 736 -11.80 -10.52 17.53
N LYS A 737 -11.64 -11.84 17.50
CA LYS A 737 -12.67 -12.77 17.01
C LYS A 737 -14.01 -12.63 17.74
N TYR A 738 -13.97 -12.47 19.07
CA TYR A 738 -15.17 -12.25 19.87
C TYR A 738 -15.91 -10.97 19.42
N TYR A 739 -15.22 -9.84 19.32
CA TYR A 739 -15.81 -8.56 18.89
C TYR A 739 -16.33 -8.57 17.45
N ILE A 740 -15.60 -9.23 16.55
CA ILE A 740 -16.04 -9.46 15.16
C ILE A 740 -17.34 -10.27 15.17
N ASP A 741 -17.41 -11.34 15.96
CA ASP A 741 -18.59 -12.20 16.06
C ASP A 741 -19.79 -11.48 16.69
N LEU A 742 -19.59 -10.54 17.63
CA LEU A 742 -20.68 -9.68 18.12
C LEU A 742 -21.30 -8.86 16.98
N THR A 743 -20.47 -8.27 16.12
CA THR A 743 -20.93 -7.52 14.95
C THR A 743 -21.70 -8.42 13.97
N ARG A 744 -21.21 -9.65 13.74
CA ARG A 744 -21.85 -10.64 12.88
C ARG A 744 -23.20 -11.10 13.45
N LYS A 745 -23.32 -11.30 14.76
CA LYS A 745 -24.58 -11.67 15.43
C LYS A 745 -25.64 -10.58 15.23
N LEU A 746 -25.29 -9.32 15.49
CA LEU A 746 -26.21 -8.20 15.28
C LEU A 746 -26.63 -8.06 13.80
N HIS A 747 -25.67 -8.14 12.88
CA HIS A 747 -25.95 -8.11 11.45
C HIS A 747 -26.82 -9.30 11.00
N THR A 748 -26.61 -10.49 11.55
CA THR A 748 -27.41 -11.68 11.25
C THR A 748 -28.86 -11.51 11.72
N TYR A 749 -29.06 -10.96 12.92
CA TYR A 749 -30.39 -10.65 13.44
C TYR A 749 -31.19 -9.73 12.51
N MET A 750 -30.51 -8.76 11.87
CA MET A 750 -31.16 -7.78 11.00
C MET A 750 -31.56 -8.31 9.62
N THR A 751 -31.11 -9.52 9.23
CA THR A 751 -31.36 -10.13 7.92
C THR A 751 -32.81 -10.07 7.40
N PRO A 752 -33.86 -10.40 8.20
CA PRO A 752 -35.23 -10.40 7.70
C PRO A 752 -35.83 -8.99 7.50
N PHE A 753 -35.19 -7.94 8.03
CA PHE A 753 -35.73 -6.58 8.02
C PHE A 753 -35.12 -5.68 6.94
N VAL A 754 -33.90 -6.00 6.50
CA VAL A 754 -33.12 -5.18 5.55
C VAL A 754 -33.37 -5.60 4.10
N SER A 755 -32.73 -4.88 3.16
CA SER A 755 -32.74 -5.22 1.74
C SER A 755 -32.37 -6.69 1.48
N LYS A 756 -32.98 -7.26 0.43
CA LYS A 756 -32.75 -8.64 0.00
C LYS A 756 -32.79 -8.73 -1.52
N ASN A 757 -32.06 -9.68 -2.07
CA ASN A 757 -31.95 -9.96 -3.51
C ASN A 757 -31.54 -8.74 -4.36
N PRO A 758 -30.31 -8.23 -4.21
CA PRO A 758 -29.28 -8.64 -3.23
C PRO A 758 -29.48 -7.97 -1.86
N ARG A 759 -28.82 -8.50 -0.82
CA ARG A 759 -28.63 -7.76 0.43
C ARG A 759 -27.56 -6.71 0.18
N GLU A 760 -28.02 -5.48 0.05
CA GLU A 760 -27.25 -4.31 -0.38
C GLU A 760 -26.22 -3.89 0.67
N ALA A 761 -25.02 -3.50 0.24
CA ALA A 761 -23.89 -3.12 1.09
C ALA A 761 -23.18 -1.87 0.54
N PHE A 762 -22.50 -1.12 1.39
CA PHE A 762 -21.80 0.11 1.01
C PHE A 762 -20.29 -0.11 0.85
N LEU A 763 -19.72 0.20 -0.33
CA LEU A 763 -18.32 -0.08 -0.66
C LEU A 763 -17.31 0.52 0.33
N ASN A 764 -17.52 1.78 0.76
CA ASN A 764 -16.62 2.42 1.72
C ASN A 764 -16.66 1.77 3.11
N TYR A 765 -17.65 0.93 3.39
CA TYR A 765 -17.66 0.05 4.55
C TYR A 765 -17.32 -1.37 4.10
N ARG A 766 -16.12 -1.49 3.52
CA ARG A 766 -15.63 -2.74 2.94
C ARG A 766 -15.76 -3.87 3.95
N ASP A 767 -16.22 -5.02 3.47
CA ASP A 767 -16.56 -6.18 4.29
C ASP A 767 -16.18 -7.48 3.57
N ILE A 768 -15.06 -8.08 3.94
CA ILE A 768 -14.57 -9.32 3.30
C ILE A 768 -15.48 -10.52 3.58
N ASP A 769 -16.36 -10.46 4.61
CA ASP A 769 -17.37 -11.50 4.86
C ASP A 769 -18.38 -11.62 3.71
N LEU A 770 -18.50 -10.62 2.82
CA LEU A 770 -19.34 -10.68 1.62
C LEU A 770 -18.76 -11.58 0.52
N GLY A 771 -17.49 -11.98 0.67
CA GLY A 771 -16.72 -12.76 -0.28
C GLY A 771 -15.45 -12.02 -0.73
N ILE A 772 -14.45 -12.79 -1.14
CA ILE A 772 -13.20 -12.29 -1.71
C ILE A 772 -12.98 -12.90 -3.10
N ASN A 773 -12.07 -12.30 -3.86
CA ASN A 773 -11.64 -12.74 -5.18
C ASN A 773 -10.17 -13.15 -5.15
N HIS A 774 -9.89 -14.38 -5.56
CA HIS A 774 -8.54 -14.95 -5.60
C HIS A 774 -7.79 -14.64 -6.91
N GLN A 775 -8.43 -13.90 -7.81
CA GLN A 775 -7.84 -13.40 -9.06
C GLN A 775 -7.42 -14.51 -10.05
N GLY A 776 -8.05 -15.69 -9.95
CA GLY A 776 -7.88 -16.81 -10.87
C GLY A 776 -8.92 -16.84 -12.00
N THR A 777 -9.06 -17.99 -12.68
CA THR A 777 -10.01 -18.20 -13.79
C THR A 777 -11.48 -17.96 -13.42
N ARG A 778 -11.81 -18.02 -12.12
CA ARG A 778 -13.14 -17.76 -11.58
C ARG A 778 -13.36 -16.32 -11.09
N SER A 779 -12.43 -15.41 -11.37
CA SER A 779 -12.43 -14.03 -10.85
C SER A 779 -13.76 -13.29 -11.08
N TYR A 780 -14.36 -13.37 -12.27
CA TYR A 780 -15.68 -12.76 -12.52
C TYR A 780 -16.79 -13.32 -11.60
N ILE A 781 -16.84 -14.65 -11.43
CA ILE A 781 -17.89 -15.32 -10.64
C ILE A 781 -17.72 -15.02 -9.15
N GLU A 782 -16.48 -15.03 -8.65
CA GLU A 782 -16.15 -14.65 -7.28
C GLU A 782 -16.45 -13.18 -7.02
N GLY A 783 -16.02 -12.30 -7.93
CA GLY A 783 -16.25 -10.87 -7.88
C GLY A 783 -17.72 -10.49 -7.90
N LYS A 784 -18.54 -11.21 -8.66
CA LYS A 784 -19.99 -10.99 -8.73
C LYS A 784 -20.68 -11.17 -7.38
N LYS A 785 -20.18 -12.05 -6.49
CA LYS A 785 -20.82 -12.33 -5.18
C LYS A 785 -20.92 -11.10 -4.28
N TYR A 786 -19.83 -10.32 -4.17
CA TYR A 786 -19.84 -9.06 -3.44
C TYR A 786 -20.22 -7.88 -4.34
N GLY A 787 -19.86 -7.93 -5.63
CA GLY A 787 -20.06 -6.85 -6.58
C GLY A 787 -21.53 -6.45 -6.73
N VAL A 788 -22.45 -7.41 -6.85
CA VAL A 788 -23.89 -7.09 -6.93
C VAL A 788 -24.46 -6.52 -5.63
N LYS A 789 -23.83 -6.80 -4.47
CA LYS A 789 -24.25 -6.22 -3.18
C LYS A 789 -23.85 -4.75 -3.09
N TYR A 790 -22.66 -4.39 -3.58
CA TYR A 790 -22.17 -3.02 -3.61
C TYR A 790 -22.76 -2.18 -4.75
N PHE A 791 -23.02 -2.78 -5.92
CA PHE A 791 -23.28 -2.04 -7.16
C PHE A 791 -24.57 -2.43 -7.86
N LYS A 792 -25.28 -3.48 -7.41
CA LYS A 792 -26.53 -3.96 -8.04
C LYS A 792 -26.32 -4.13 -9.56
N ASP A 793 -27.20 -3.52 -10.35
CA ASP A 793 -27.21 -3.59 -11.82
C ASP A 793 -26.03 -2.84 -12.46
N ASN A 794 -25.37 -1.94 -11.72
CA ASN A 794 -24.19 -1.21 -12.20
C ASN A 794 -22.93 -2.08 -12.27
N PHE A 795 -22.93 -3.26 -11.63
CA PHE A 795 -21.76 -4.15 -11.58
C PHE A 795 -21.27 -4.55 -12.97
N ASP A 796 -22.15 -4.93 -13.88
CA ASP A 796 -21.72 -5.40 -15.21
C ASP A 796 -21.12 -4.26 -16.06
N ARG A 797 -21.57 -3.02 -15.87
CA ARG A 797 -20.93 -1.85 -16.50
C ARG A 797 -19.53 -1.61 -15.92
N LEU A 798 -19.37 -1.70 -14.61
CA LEU A 798 -18.06 -1.59 -13.95
C LEU A 798 -17.06 -2.63 -14.49
N VAL A 799 -17.49 -3.88 -14.64
CA VAL A 799 -16.66 -4.97 -15.19
C VAL A 799 -16.24 -4.70 -16.64
N LYS A 800 -17.17 -4.18 -17.48
CA LYS A 800 -16.84 -3.79 -18.87
C LYS A 800 -15.78 -2.70 -18.90
N ILE A 801 -15.93 -1.68 -18.06
CA ILE A 801 -14.97 -0.57 -17.97
C ILE A 801 -13.62 -1.07 -17.47
N LYS A 802 -13.61 -1.90 -16.41
CA LYS A 802 -12.39 -2.54 -15.89
C LYS A 802 -11.64 -3.29 -16.97
N THR A 803 -12.35 -4.10 -17.75
CA THR A 803 -11.78 -4.88 -18.86
C THR A 803 -11.17 -4.00 -19.94
N MET A 804 -11.73 -2.81 -20.17
CA MET A 804 -11.23 -1.85 -21.15
C MET A 804 -9.98 -1.12 -20.67
N VAL A 805 -9.98 -0.61 -19.43
CA VAL A 805 -8.94 0.31 -18.94
C VAL A 805 -7.77 -0.40 -18.27
N ASP A 806 -7.99 -1.62 -17.76
CA ASP A 806 -6.97 -2.46 -17.12
C ASP A 806 -7.22 -3.95 -17.46
N PRO A 807 -6.97 -4.34 -18.73
CA PRO A 807 -7.28 -5.68 -19.23
C PRO A 807 -6.46 -6.80 -18.57
N ASP A 808 -5.30 -6.47 -18.00
CA ASP A 808 -4.40 -7.42 -17.32
C ASP A 808 -4.66 -7.48 -15.81
N ASN A 809 -5.67 -6.73 -15.33
CA ASN A 809 -6.07 -6.69 -13.92
C ASN A 809 -4.89 -6.34 -12.98
N PHE A 810 -4.11 -5.33 -13.36
CA PHE A 810 -3.00 -4.82 -12.57
C PHE A 810 -3.49 -4.19 -11.26
N PHE A 811 -4.48 -3.30 -11.33
CA PHE A 811 -5.09 -2.66 -10.17
C PHE A 811 -6.10 -3.61 -9.53
N ARG A 812 -5.66 -4.34 -8.52
CA ARG A 812 -6.48 -5.37 -7.88
C ARG A 812 -6.30 -5.42 -6.36
N ASN A 813 -7.32 -5.96 -5.73
CA ASN A 813 -7.37 -6.38 -4.34
C ASN A 813 -8.45 -7.45 -4.17
N GLU A 814 -8.60 -7.92 -2.95
CA GLU A 814 -9.47 -9.02 -2.53
C GLU A 814 -10.96 -8.76 -2.86
N GLN A 815 -11.38 -7.50 -3.05
CA GLN A 815 -12.73 -7.12 -3.47
C GLN A 815 -12.77 -6.14 -4.67
N SER A 816 -11.71 -6.14 -5.49
CA SER A 816 -11.65 -5.30 -6.70
C SER A 816 -12.60 -5.77 -7.81
N ILE A 817 -13.06 -4.84 -8.65
CA ILE A 817 -13.88 -5.19 -9.82
C ILE A 817 -13.07 -6.14 -10.72
N PRO A 818 -13.61 -7.33 -11.08
CA PRO A 818 -12.91 -8.27 -11.95
C PRO A 818 -12.97 -7.81 -13.41
N THR A 819 -12.06 -8.34 -14.23
CA THR A 819 -12.17 -8.30 -15.70
C THR A 819 -13.14 -9.37 -16.20
N LEU A 820 -13.63 -9.22 -17.44
CA LEU A 820 -14.32 -10.31 -18.13
C LEU A 820 -13.35 -11.47 -18.39
N PRO A 821 -13.82 -12.73 -18.34
CA PRO A 821 -13.02 -13.88 -18.77
C PRO A 821 -12.56 -13.68 -20.21
N ARG A 822 -11.28 -13.96 -20.48
CA ARG A 822 -10.73 -13.99 -21.85
C ARG A 822 -11.08 -15.28 -22.55
#